data_AF-A0A5H1ZRL2-F1
#
_entry.id   AF-A0A5H1ZRL2-F1
#
_cell.length_a   1.000
_cell.length_b   1.000
_cell.length_c   1.000
_cell.angle_alpha   90.00
_cell.angle_beta   90.00
_cell.angle_gamma   90.00
#
_symmetry.space_group_name_H-M   'P 1'
#
loop_
_entity.id
_entity.type
_entity.pdbx_description
1 polymer ?
#
loop_
_entity_poly.entity_id
_entity_poly.type
_entity_poly.pdbx_seq_one_letter_code
_entity_poly.pdbx_strand_id
1 'polypeptide(L)'
;METHPSLAVKWSCPDLTIYAGEVTIGEEDRNKMDSKKRKLEKTRITEAACALLNSGGGLIAMQMTNKSEHPVEMGQDLEKSLRELIMSPNMQAFFETKQQEDQFYIFVKSWSCRPEDGSTKPRICSLGSSLYCRSITSKVAMDSREAFEFLKDKKACIKYRPTDDGAPPAKIPRAMCQNSLESNPAFEIFQSKKLEYGQCLLFSESTSIEFKQFSTKHVQAYMKNIIPEYISAFANTQGGYLFIGVDDKRIILGCPKDNVDRDSLKTVANETISKVPVFHFCSSKDKDKVSYETRVIDVFQEGNLYGYLCVIKVEPFCCAVFSEAPISWMVDKEKGVYRLNTEEWVRMMVDFGPEASSKDLSKDFECQLSLCNSPPHCRPVYSKKGLQHKVDLQQRLFQVSPDCLKYTPESLWKELCSQHKRLKGLVKQQIRSFSCGLLILYRSWAVDLNLKEKQEVICDALLIAQNSPPILYTILGEQDEQGQDYCNHTAFTLKQKLVNTGGYTGRVCVMTKVLCLSSQNNIETNGGSVSPINYPSSYNLANIQEMQDLLQALVIVLLNFRSFLSDQLGCEILNLLTAQQYEILSKSLRKTRELFVHGLPGSGKTIIAMKIMEKIRNTFHCETDSILYICENQPLRDFIR
;
A
#
# COMPACT_ATOMS: atom_id res chain seq x y z
N MET A 1 -17.04 4.65 21.99
CA MET A 1 -16.04 5.36 21.15
C MET A 1 -14.78 5.46 21.98
N GLU A 2 -13.92 4.44 21.91
CA GLU A 2 -12.58 4.53 22.50
C GLU A 2 -11.72 5.33 21.51
N THR A 3 -11.43 6.57 21.87
CA THR A 3 -10.51 7.43 21.14
C THR A 3 -9.11 6.86 21.28
N HIS A 4 -8.66 6.11 20.25
CA HIS A 4 -7.26 5.75 20.10
C HIS A 4 -6.41 7.03 20.18
N PRO A 5 -5.38 7.11 21.05
CA PRO A 5 -4.41 8.20 20.95
C PRO A 5 -3.76 8.11 19.56
N SER A 6 -4.03 9.11 18.74
CA SER A 6 -3.76 9.13 17.30
C SER A 6 -2.27 8.96 16.99
N LEU A 7 -1.94 7.94 16.19
CA LEU A 7 -0.64 7.84 15.53
C LEU A 7 -0.38 9.14 14.77
N ALA A 8 0.65 9.88 15.15
CA ALA A 8 0.97 11.18 14.55
C ALA A 8 2.02 11.00 13.47
N VAL A 9 1.72 11.45 12.24
CA VAL A 9 2.68 11.45 11.14
C VAL A 9 3.49 12.75 11.19
N LYS A 10 4.82 12.64 11.23
CA LYS A 10 5.73 13.79 11.17
C LYS A 10 6.18 14.00 9.73
N TRP A 11 5.81 15.15 9.16
CA TRP A 11 6.10 15.53 7.77
C TRP A 11 7.38 16.37 7.60
N SER A 12 7.95 16.88 8.69
CA SER A 12 9.19 17.68 8.69
C SER A 12 10.47 16.85 8.54
N CYS A 13 10.34 15.51 8.53
CA CYS A 13 11.45 14.59 8.38
C CYS A 13 11.70 14.26 6.90
N PRO A 14 12.94 13.92 6.51
CA PRO A 14 13.28 13.51 5.13
C PRO A 14 12.69 12.14 4.75
N ASP A 15 12.04 11.44 5.67
CA ASP A 15 11.39 10.15 5.46
C ASP A 15 10.08 10.07 6.27
N LEU A 16 9.21 9.15 5.86
CA LEU A 16 7.89 8.98 6.44
C LEU A 16 8.01 8.47 7.87
N THR A 17 7.70 9.35 8.84
CA THR A 17 7.89 9.07 10.26
C THR A 17 6.55 9.01 10.98
N ILE A 18 6.24 7.87 11.60
CA ILE A 18 5.08 7.72 12.49
C ILE A 18 5.57 7.73 13.94
N TYR A 19 5.07 8.68 14.73
CA TYR A 19 5.33 8.73 16.15
C TYR A 19 4.31 7.88 16.91
N ALA A 20 4.81 6.83 17.56
CA ALA A 20 3.99 5.89 18.33
C ALA A 20 3.89 6.27 19.82
N GLY A 21 4.36 7.44 20.25
CA GLY A 21 4.28 7.86 21.65
C GLY A 21 5.24 7.09 22.56
N GLU A 22 4.87 7.01 23.84
CA GLU A 22 5.60 6.25 24.86
C GLU A 22 5.30 4.75 24.75
N VAL A 23 6.36 3.93 24.74
CA VAL A 23 6.30 2.46 24.61
C VAL A 23 7.27 1.83 25.61
N THR A 24 6.86 0.72 26.23
CA THR A 24 7.76 -0.12 27.03
C THR A 24 8.49 -1.13 26.13
N ILE A 25 9.82 -1.12 26.16
CA ILE A 25 10.69 -1.98 25.34
C ILE A 25 11.37 -3.03 26.25
N GLY A 26 11.82 -4.15 25.70
CA GLY A 26 12.50 -5.21 26.46
C GLY A 26 11.57 -6.31 26.99
N GLU A 27 11.96 -7.56 26.78
CA GLU A 27 11.12 -8.72 27.10
C GLU A 27 10.76 -8.80 28.59
N GLU A 28 11.71 -8.53 29.48
CA GLU A 28 11.46 -8.58 30.93
C GLU A 28 10.45 -7.52 31.37
N ASP A 29 10.62 -6.28 30.93
CA ASP A 29 9.75 -5.17 31.31
C ASP A 29 8.37 -5.30 30.66
N ARG A 30 8.30 -5.79 29.41
CA ARG A 30 7.03 -6.11 28.74
C ARG A 30 6.31 -7.30 29.36
N ASN A 31 7.00 -8.21 30.03
CA ASN A 31 6.34 -9.28 30.80
C ASN A 31 5.83 -8.81 32.17
N LYS A 32 6.45 -7.79 32.76
CA LYS A 32 6.03 -7.20 34.05
C LYS A 32 4.92 -6.16 33.91
N MET A 33 4.69 -5.61 32.71
CA MET A 33 3.71 -4.56 32.48
C MET A 33 2.25 -5.05 32.50
N ASP A 34 1.31 -4.12 32.64
CA ASP A 34 -0.13 -4.43 32.55
C ASP A 34 -0.52 -5.03 31.18
N SER A 35 -1.33 -6.10 31.22
CA SER A 35 -1.73 -6.86 30.03
C SER A 35 -2.55 -6.05 29.03
N LYS A 36 -3.36 -5.08 29.47
CA LYS A 36 -4.14 -4.22 28.57
C LYS A 36 -3.23 -3.20 27.90
N LYS A 37 -2.33 -2.58 28.67
CA LYS A 37 -1.31 -1.66 28.13
C LYS A 37 -0.40 -2.37 27.11
N ARG A 38 0.06 -3.60 27.41
CA ARG A 38 0.87 -4.42 26.49
C ARG A 38 0.17 -4.65 25.16
N LYS A 39 -1.12 -5.03 25.20
CA LYS A 39 -1.94 -5.23 24.00
C LYS A 39 -2.14 -3.93 23.21
N LEU A 40 -2.40 -2.81 23.89
CA LEU A 40 -2.60 -1.51 23.23
C LEU A 40 -1.33 -1.05 22.51
N GLU A 41 -0.18 -1.12 23.17
CA GLU A 41 1.11 -0.77 22.56
C GLU A 41 1.45 -1.68 21.38
N LYS A 42 1.21 -3.00 21.54
CA LYS A 42 1.38 -3.98 20.46
C LYS A 42 0.55 -3.61 19.24
N THR A 43 -0.75 -3.40 19.42
CA THR A 43 -1.65 -3.04 18.33
C THR A 43 -1.18 -1.76 17.64
N ARG A 44 -0.85 -0.72 18.40
CA ARG A 44 -0.40 0.58 17.85
C ARG A 44 0.87 0.45 17.00
N ILE A 45 1.85 -0.33 17.43
CA ILE A 45 3.09 -0.57 16.66
C ILE A 45 2.79 -1.35 15.39
N THR A 46 1.96 -2.39 15.47
CA THR A 46 1.64 -3.22 14.31
C THR A 46 0.78 -2.47 13.28
N GLU A 47 -0.12 -1.58 13.72
CA GLU A 47 -0.86 -0.67 12.84
C GLU A 47 0.07 0.30 12.10
N ALA A 48 1.01 0.94 12.82
CA ALA A 48 2.00 1.83 12.23
C ALA A 48 2.92 1.09 11.24
N ALA A 49 3.36 -0.13 11.59
CA ALA A 49 4.16 -0.97 10.70
C ALA A 49 3.39 -1.36 9.43
N CYS A 50 2.13 -1.76 9.55
CA CYS A 50 1.24 -2.07 8.43
C CYS A 50 1.09 -0.85 7.50
N ALA A 51 0.87 0.33 8.09
CA ALA A 51 0.75 1.58 7.34
C ALA A 51 2.02 1.91 6.54
N LEU A 52 3.21 1.80 7.15
CA LEU A 52 4.48 2.08 6.48
C LEU A 52 4.80 1.05 5.39
N LEU A 53 4.58 -0.25 5.65
CA LEU A 53 4.76 -1.31 4.65
C LEU A 53 3.97 -1.00 3.38
N ASN A 54 2.72 -0.54 3.54
CA ASN A 54 1.84 -0.25 2.41
C ASN A 54 2.13 1.11 1.73
N SER A 55 2.88 2.01 2.38
CA SER A 55 3.05 3.42 1.96
C SER A 55 4.50 3.78 1.60
N GLY A 56 5.25 2.83 1.05
CA GLY A 56 6.61 3.07 0.57
C GLY A 56 7.71 3.00 1.64
N GLY A 57 7.41 2.43 2.81
CA GLY A 57 8.32 2.31 3.94
C GLY A 57 8.54 3.62 4.69
N GLY A 58 9.37 3.59 5.73
CA GLY A 58 9.69 4.74 6.57
C GLY A 58 10.22 4.30 7.94
N LEU A 59 9.90 5.08 8.98
CA LEU A 59 10.32 4.78 10.35
C LEU A 59 9.22 5.00 11.37
N ILE A 60 9.21 4.13 12.39
CA ILE A 60 8.38 4.30 13.59
C ILE A 60 9.30 4.82 14.68
N ALA A 61 9.01 6.02 15.17
CA ALA A 61 9.71 6.62 16.29
C ALA A 61 8.87 6.48 17.56
N MET A 62 9.49 6.02 18.64
CA MET A 62 8.84 5.92 19.94
C MET A 62 9.78 6.35 21.07
N GLN A 63 9.19 6.83 22.16
CA GLN A 63 9.91 7.18 23.37
C GLN A 63 9.88 6.00 24.33
N MET A 64 11.04 5.60 24.84
CA MET A 64 11.12 4.47 25.77
C MET A 64 10.66 4.91 27.16
N THR A 65 9.72 4.16 27.75
CA THR A 65 9.30 4.41 29.14
C THR A 65 10.34 3.96 30.16
N ASN A 66 11.02 2.86 29.85
CA ASN A 66 12.11 2.31 30.64
C ASN A 66 13.42 2.85 30.07
N LYS A 67 13.99 3.83 30.75
CA LYS A 67 15.29 4.41 30.36
C LYS A 67 16.39 3.41 30.70
N SER A 68 17.09 2.94 29.70
CA SER A 68 18.27 2.09 29.88
C SER A 68 19.40 2.61 28.99
N GLU A 69 20.60 2.67 29.55
CA GLU A 69 21.80 3.07 28.79
C GLU A 69 22.27 1.97 27.82
N HIS A 70 21.82 0.73 28.01
CA HIS A 70 22.17 -0.40 27.16
C HIS A 70 21.13 -0.66 26.06
N PRO A 71 21.55 -1.17 24.88
CA PRO A 71 20.65 -1.59 23.81
C PRO A 71 19.67 -2.64 24.32
N VAL A 72 18.38 -2.36 24.24
CA VAL A 72 17.32 -3.27 24.67
C VAL A 72 16.65 -3.91 23.45
N GLU A 73 16.34 -5.20 23.58
CA GLU A 73 15.52 -5.93 22.61
C GLU A 73 14.09 -5.38 22.55
N MET A 74 13.38 -5.58 21.43
CA MET A 74 12.02 -5.06 21.29
C MET A 74 11.02 -5.75 22.25
N GLY A 75 11.17 -7.06 22.42
CA GLY A 75 10.22 -7.93 23.11
C GLY A 75 9.52 -8.88 22.14
N GLN A 76 9.39 -10.13 22.54
CA GLN A 76 8.96 -11.25 21.70
C GLN A 76 7.52 -11.09 21.19
N ASP A 77 6.64 -10.41 21.94
CA ASP A 77 5.27 -10.17 21.50
C ASP A 77 5.18 -9.18 20.34
N LEU A 78 6.06 -8.17 20.30
CA LEU A 78 6.15 -7.22 19.20
C LEU A 78 6.80 -7.86 17.98
N GLU A 79 7.92 -8.58 18.17
CA GLU A 79 8.58 -9.32 17.09
C GLU A 79 7.65 -10.35 16.44
N LYS A 80 6.91 -11.11 17.25
CA LYS A 80 5.91 -12.06 16.76
C LYS A 80 4.82 -11.35 15.95
N SER A 81 4.33 -10.21 16.42
CA SER A 81 3.32 -9.43 15.69
C SER A 81 3.81 -8.93 14.33
N LEU A 82 5.04 -8.43 14.28
CA LEU A 82 5.65 -7.92 13.04
C LEU A 82 5.98 -9.06 12.08
N ARG A 83 6.33 -10.24 12.61
CA ARG A 83 6.56 -11.46 11.82
C ARG A 83 5.27 -12.01 11.22
N GLU A 84 4.19 -12.03 12.00
CA GLU A 84 2.84 -12.40 11.53
C GLU A 84 2.38 -11.48 10.39
N LEU A 85 2.69 -10.18 10.49
CA LEU A 85 2.34 -9.17 9.50
C LEU A 85 3.02 -9.39 8.12
N ILE A 86 4.29 -9.80 8.10
CA ILE A 86 5.03 -10.06 6.85
C ILE A 86 4.86 -11.48 6.30
N MET A 87 4.28 -12.39 7.09
CA MET A 87 4.12 -13.81 6.75
C MET A 87 5.43 -14.47 6.27
N SER A 88 6.55 -14.11 6.89
CA SER A 88 7.90 -14.60 6.54
C SER A 88 8.72 -14.80 7.81
N PRO A 89 9.56 -15.85 7.88
CA PRO A 89 10.43 -16.06 9.04
C PRO A 89 11.52 -14.98 9.14
N ASN A 90 11.93 -14.38 8.02
CA ASN A 90 12.99 -13.39 7.98
C ASN A 90 12.45 -11.97 8.26
N MET A 91 12.32 -11.64 9.55
CA MET A 91 11.92 -10.30 10.00
C MET A 91 12.90 -9.20 9.54
N GLN A 92 14.19 -9.52 9.52
CA GLN A 92 15.25 -8.60 9.11
C GLN A 92 15.18 -8.23 7.62
N ALA A 93 14.37 -8.91 6.80
CA ALA A 93 14.13 -8.49 5.43
C ALA A 93 13.39 -7.14 5.34
N PHE A 94 12.54 -6.83 6.32
CA PHE A 94 11.67 -5.65 6.31
C PHE A 94 11.87 -4.70 7.49
N PHE A 95 12.28 -5.21 8.64
CA PHE A 95 12.40 -4.43 9.87
C PHE A 95 13.83 -4.40 10.37
N GLU A 96 14.28 -3.23 10.81
CA GLU A 96 15.49 -3.08 11.60
C GLU A 96 15.22 -2.13 12.77
N THR A 97 15.89 -2.37 13.88
CA THR A 97 15.73 -1.58 15.09
C THR A 97 17.00 -0.82 15.43
N LYS A 98 16.85 0.34 16.03
CA LYS A 98 17.97 1.08 16.60
C LYS A 98 17.50 1.90 17.78
N GLN A 99 18.28 1.85 18.85
CA GLN A 99 18.11 2.73 19.99
C GLN A 99 19.06 3.92 19.85
N GLN A 100 18.57 5.12 20.14
CA GLN A 100 19.34 6.35 20.21
C GLN A 100 18.85 7.15 21.41
N GLU A 101 19.67 7.20 22.46
CA GLU A 101 19.33 7.84 23.74
C GLU A 101 17.99 7.28 24.29
N ASP A 102 17.03 8.17 24.57
CA ASP A 102 15.68 7.84 25.08
C ASP A 102 14.68 7.44 23.97
N GLN A 103 15.14 7.39 22.70
CA GLN A 103 14.30 7.07 21.56
C GLN A 103 14.63 5.70 20.97
N PHE A 104 13.58 5.00 20.56
CA PHE A 104 13.68 3.73 19.85
C PHE A 104 13.07 3.87 18.46
N TYR A 105 13.77 3.35 17.46
CA TYR A 105 13.41 3.45 16.06
C TYR A 105 13.20 2.07 15.48
N ILE A 106 12.09 1.89 14.76
CA ILE A 106 11.87 0.73 13.89
C ILE A 106 11.88 1.24 12.45
N PHE A 107 12.91 0.87 11.71
CA PHE A 107 13.05 1.14 10.29
C PHE A 107 12.24 0.11 9.51
N VAL A 108 11.32 0.57 8.68
CA VAL A 108 10.39 -0.25 7.91
C VAL A 108 10.67 -0.09 6.42
N LYS A 109 11.15 -1.16 5.78
CA LYS A 109 11.28 -1.25 4.32
C LYS A 109 9.89 -1.30 3.69
N SER A 110 9.71 -0.74 2.49
CA SER A 110 8.46 -0.89 1.74
C SER A 110 8.11 -2.36 1.49
N TRP A 111 6.82 -2.68 1.51
CA TRP A 111 6.32 -3.97 1.05
C TRP A 111 6.66 -4.19 -0.43
N SER A 112 7.11 -5.38 -0.77
CA SER A 112 7.39 -5.78 -2.15
C SER A 112 7.08 -7.26 -2.34
N CYS A 113 6.46 -7.59 -3.46
CA CYS A 113 5.98 -8.94 -3.74
C CYS A 113 7.07 -9.96 -4.11
N ARG A 114 8.35 -9.58 -4.21
CA ARG A 114 9.44 -10.52 -4.50
C ARG A 114 9.64 -11.49 -3.32
N PRO A 115 9.45 -12.79 -3.52
CA PRO A 115 9.92 -13.82 -2.60
C PRO A 115 11.30 -14.27 -3.03
N GLU A 116 12.14 -14.64 -2.08
CA GLU A 116 13.34 -15.44 -2.37
C GLU A 116 12.96 -16.83 -2.89
N ASP A 117 11.74 -17.31 -2.56
CA ASP A 117 11.25 -18.68 -2.81
C ASP A 117 10.29 -18.83 -4.01
N GLY A 118 10.08 -17.80 -4.83
CA GLY A 118 9.26 -17.89 -6.05
C GLY A 118 7.72 -18.04 -5.87
N SER A 119 7.19 -17.94 -4.65
CA SER A 119 5.73 -17.96 -4.37
C SER A 119 4.99 -16.65 -4.69
N THR A 120 3.70 -16.69 -4.98
CA THR A 120 2.90 -15.45 -5.14
C THR A 120 2.62 -14.80 -3.78
N LYS A 121 3.20 -13.63 -3.53
CA LYS A 121 2.90 -12.82 -2.33
C LYS A 121 1.73 -11.84 -2.58
N PRO A 122 0.93 -11.56 -1.54
CA PRO A 122 -0.01 -10.44 -1.51
C PRO A 122 0.58 -9.12 -2.00
N ARG A 123 -0.24 -8.28 -2.64
CA ARG A 123 0.19 -6.95 -3.08
C ARG A 123 0.24 -5.92 -1.96
N ILE A 124 -0.57 -6.09 -0.93
CA ILE A 124 -0.55 -5.28 0.30
C ILE A 124 -0.45 -6.16 1.53
N CYS A 125 0.04 -5.57 2.59
CA CYS A 125 0.13 -6.17 3.89
C CYS A 125 -1.14 -5.89 4.71
N SER A 126 -1.61 -6.88 5.46
CA SER A 126 -2.82 -6.80 6.27
C SER A 126 -2.63 -7.51 7.61
N LEU A 127 -3.21 -6.95 8.66
CA LEU A 127 -3.34 -7.60 9.98
C LEU A 127 -4.39 -8.70 9.95
N GLY A 128 -5.46 -8.50 9.17
CA GLY A 128 -6.52 -9.46 8.96
C GLY A 128 -7.28 -9.15 7.66
N SER A 129 -7.55 -10.18 6.86
CA SER A 129 -8.32 -10.06 5.62
C SER A 129 -9.83 -9.88 5.88
N SER A 130 -10.29 -10.29 7.06
CA SER A 130 -11.71 -10.38 7.43
C SER A 130 -12.55 -11.30 6.52
N LEU A 131 -11.89 -12.11 5.69
CA LEU A 131 -12.49 -13.15 4.85
C LEU A 131 -12.42 -14.49 5.56
N TYR A 132 -13.52 -15.24 5.48
CA TYR A 132 -13.61 -16.58 6.04
C TYR A 132 -14.02 -17.58 4.96
N CYS A 133 -13.62 -18.83 5.15
CA CYS A 133 -14.14 -19.99 4.44
C CYS A 133 -14.52 -21.11 5.40
N ARG A 134 -15.33 -22.03 4.90
CA ARG A 134 -15.61 -23.31 5.53
C ARG A 134 -14.57 -24.34 5.08
N SER A 135 -13.82 -24.87 6.03
CA SER A 135 -12.92 -26.00 5.83
C SER A 135 -13.44 -27.19 6.61
N ILE A 136 -14.14 -28.08 5.90
CA ILE A 136 -14.82 -29.26 6.46
C ILE A 136 -15.78 -28.84 7.59
N THR A 137 -15.47 -29.08 8.85
CA THR A 137 -16.34 -28.71 9.99
C THR A 137 -16.01 -27.35 10.59
N SER A 138 -14.89 -26.73 10.21
CA SER A 138 -14.37 -25.53 10.85
C SER A 138 -14.53 -24.29 9.99
N LYS A 139 -14.76 -23.14 10.64
CA LYS A 139 -14.52 -21.84 10.01
C LYS A 139 -13.05 -21.51 10.11
N VAL A 140 -12.46 -21.04 9.03
CA VAL A 140 -11.06 -20.61 8.98
C VAL A 140 -11.03 -19.19 8.47
N ALA A 141 -10.35 -18.30 9.21
CA ALA A 141 -10.04 -16.96 8.73
C ALA A 141 -8.93 -17.10 7.68
N MET A 142 -9.15 -16.57 6.49
CA MET A 142 -8.16 -16.60 5.43
C MET A 142 -7.00 -15.69 5.81
N ASP A 143 -5.78 -16.23 5.80
CA ASP A 143 -4.60 -15.38 5.89
C ASP A 143 -4.46 -14.49 4.64
N SER A 144 -3.50 -13.56 4.62
CA SER A 144 -3.38 -12.63 3.49
C SER A 144 -3.08 -13.34 2.16
N ARG A 145 -2.40 -14.50 2.19
CA ARG A 145 -2.05 -15.28 1.00
C ARG A 145 -3.24 -16.07 0.48
N GLU A 146 -3.98 -16.72 1.37
CA GLU A 146 -5.22 -17.42 1.03
C GLU A 146 -6.27 -16.45 0.50
N ALA A 147 -6.41 -15.28 1.12
CA ALA A 147 -7.31 -14.22 0.67
C ALA A 147 -6.93 -13.71 -0.73
N PHE A 148 -5.63 -13.56 -1.01
CA PHE A 148 -5.13 -13.15 -2.32
C PHE A 148 -5.50 -14.14 -3.43
N GLU A 149 -5.18 -15.43 -3.24
CA GLU A 149 -5.49 -16.47 -4.23
C GLU A 149 -7.00 -16.62 -4.40
N PHE A 150 -7.77 -16.58 -3.30
CA PHE A 150 -9.24 -16.60 -3.36
C PHE A 150 -9.82 -15.46 -4.23
N LEU A 151 -9.37 -14.22 -4.02
CA LEU A 151 -9.87 -13.07 -4.80
C LEU A 151 -9.44 -13.14 -6.26
N LYS A 152 -8.22 -13.61 -6.52
CA LYS A 152 -7.69 -13.82 -7.87
C LYS A 152 -8.49 -14.89 -8.62
N ASP A 153 -8.81 -16.00 -7.97
CA ASP A 153 -9.64 -17.07 -8.54
C ASP A 153 -11.06 -16.60 -8.83
N LYS A 154 -11.70 -15.89 -7.89
CA LYS A 154 -13.03 -15.30 -8.11
C LYS A 154 -13.04 -14.34 -9.29
N LYS A 155 -12.02 -13.48 -9.41
CA LYS A 155 -11.85 -12.54 -10.54
C LYS A 155 -11.65 -13.29 -11.87
N ALA A 156 -10.84 -14.34 -11.89
CA ALA A 156 -10.62 -15.16 -13.08
C ALA A 156 -11.90 -15.87 -13.53
N CYS A 157 -12.62 -16.54 -12.61
CA CYS A 157 -13.87 -17.24 -12.91
C CYS A 157 -14.95 -16.35 -13.53
N ILE A 158 -14.93 -15.04 -13.24
CA ILE A 158 -15.86 -14.07 -13.82
C ILE A 158 -15.42 -13.62 -15.21
N LYS A 159 -14.12 -13.36 -15.43
CA LYS A 159 -13.58 -12.98 -16.74
C LYS A 159 -13.79 -14.06 -17.83
N TYR A 160 -13.81 -15.33 -17.44
CA TYR A 160 -14.06 -16.44 -18.37
C TYR A 160 -15.55 -16.76 -18.60
N ARG A 161 -16.49 -15.97 -18.04
CA ARG A 161 -17.88 -16.01 -18.48
C ARG A 161 -17.99 -15.13 -19.71
N PRO A 162 -18.21 -15.68 -20.92
CA PRO A 162 -18.41 -14.84 -22.10
C PRO A 162 -19.65 -13.98 -21.84
N THR A 163 -19.47 -12.67 -21.77
CA THR A 163 -20.52 -11.74 -22.17
C THR A 163 -20.80 -12.01 -23.64
N ASP A 164 -22.05 -12.37 -23.94
CA ASP A 164 -22.68 -12.53 -25.26
C ASP A 164 -21.77 -12.26 -26.47
N ASP A 165 -21.22 -13.33 -27.04
CA ASP A 165 -21.00 -13.45 -28.48
C ASP A 165 -20.96 -14.94 -28.86
N GLY A 166 -22.12 -15.46 -29.26
CA GLY A 166 -22.29 -16.55 -30.23
C GLY A 166 -21.77 -17.97 -29.95
N ALA A 167 -21.10 -18.27 -28.83
CA ALA A 167 -20.65 -19.64 -28.52
C ALA A 167 -21.60 -20.34 -27.54
N PRO A 168 -21.98 -21.62 -27.76
CA PRO A 168 -22.79 -22.35 -26.80
C PRO A 168 -22.00 -22.46 -25.50
N PRO A 169 -22.62 -22.16 -24.34
CA PRO A 169 -21.93 -22.21 -23.06
C PRO A 169 -21.38 -23.61 -22.87
N ALA A 170 -20.06 -23.74 -22.72
CA ALA A 170 -19.45 -24.95 -22.24
C ALA A 170 -20.18 -25.31 -20.94
N LYS A 171 -20.87 -26.46 -20.94
CA LYS A 171 -21.69 -26.95 -19.85
C LYS A 171 -20.83 -27.12 -18.59
N ILE A 172 -20.75 -26.09 -17.78
CA ILE A 172 -20.59 -26.23 -16.34
C ILE A 172 -21.97 -25.93 -15.75
N PRO A 173 -22.56 -26.84 -14.97
CA PRO A 173 -24.00 -26.81 -14.71
C PRO A 173 -24.36 -25.68 -13.75
N ARG A 174 -24.87 -24.56 -14.30
CA ARG A 174 -25.63 -23.55 -13.52
C ARG A 174 -26.83 -24.16 -12.78
N ALA A 175 -27.27 -25.35 -13.17
CA ALA A 175 -28.37 -26.08 -12.55
C ALA A 175 -27.98 -26.90 -11.30
N MET A 176 -26.70 -26.96 -10.88
CA MET A 176 -26.28 -27.88 -9.79
C MET A 176 -26.23 -27.27 -8.38
N CYS A 177 -26.20 -25.94 -8.21
CA CYS A 177 -26.02 -25.32 -6.88
C CYS A 177 -27.31 -24.83 -6.20
N GLN A 178 -28.40 -24.56 -6.94
CA GLN A 178 -29.67 -24.18 -6.29
C GLN A 178 -30.36 -25.40 -5.67
N ASN A 179 -30.21 -26.58 -6.28
CA ASN A 179 -30.87 -27.80 -5.81
C ASN A 179 -30.10 -28.54 -4.69
N SER A 180 -28.86 -28.16 -4.37
CA SER A 180 -28.02 -28.89 -3.41
C SER A 180 -28.30 -28.52 -1.94
N LEU A 181 -28.65 -27.26 -1.66
CA LEU A 181 -29.01 -26.83 -0.31
C LEU A 181 -30.38 -27.35 0.13
N GLU A 182 -31.31 -27.52 -0.80
CA GLU A 182 -32.67 -28.03 -0.54
C GLU A 182 -32.68 -29.56 -0.36
N SER A 183 -31.70 -30.27 -0.91
CA SER A 183 -31.49 -31.70 -0.67
C SER A 183 -30.77 -32.02 0.66
N ASN A 184 -30.34 -31.01 1.42
CA ASN A 184 -29.62 -31.20 2.66
C ASN A 184 -30.59 -31.53 3.81
N PRO A 185 -30.31 -32.51 4.70
CA PRO A 185 -31.16 -32.81 5.86
C PRO A 185 -31.40 -31.61 6.79
N ALA A 186 -30.52 -30.60 6.77
CA ALA A 186 -30.72 -29.34 7.47
C ALA A 186 -31.95 -28.55 6.97
N PHE A 187 -32.38 -28.74 5.71
CA PHE A 187 -33.54 -28.07 5.15
C PHE A 187 -34.85 -28.50 5.81
N GLU A 188 -34.99 -29.77 6.19
CA GLU A 188 -36.18 -30.26 6.90
C GLU A 188 -36.35 -29.56 8.25
N ILE A 189 -35.25 -29.41 9.00
CA ILE A 189 -35.25 -28.67 10.26
C ILE A 189 -35.53 -27.18 10.02
N PHE A 190 -34.94 -26.59 8.97
CA PHE A 190 -35.21 -25.20 8.59
C PHE A 190 -36.68 -24.93 8.22
N GLN A 191 -37.37 -25.93 7.67
CA GLN A 191 -38.81 -25.86 7.38
C GLN A 191 -39.71 -26.15 8.59
N SER A 192 -39.14 -26.68 9.69
CA SER A 192 -39.90 -26.99 10.89
C SER A 192 -40.44 -25.73 11.57
N LYS A 193 -41.63 -25.86 12.16
CA LYS A 193 -42.26 -24.82 13.00
C LYS A 193 -42.05 -25.07 14.49
N LYS A 194 -41.77 -26.31 14.89
CA LYS A 194 -41.66 -26.74 16.29
C LYS A 194 -40.56 -27.77 16.45
N LEU A 195 -39.76 -27.63 17.49
CA LEU A 195 -38.70 -28.56 17.88
C LEU A 195 -38.79 -28.82 19.39
N GLU A 196 -38.31 -29.98 19.83
CA GLU A 196 -38.33 -30.36 21.25
C GLU A 196 -36.96 -30.09 21.90
N TYR A 197 -36.98 -29.57 23.13
CA TYR A 197 -35.80 -29.36 23.94
C TYR A 197 -35.15 -30.72 24.26
N GLY A 198 -33.83 -30.82 24.10
CA GLY A 198 -33.11 -32.07 24.31
C GLY A 198 -33.16 -33.04 23.12
N GLN A 199 -33.90 -32.70 22.04
CA GLN A 199 -33.89 -33.48 20.81
C GLN A 199 -32.49 -33.49 20.18
N CYS A 200 -32.02 -34.67 19.78
CA CYS A 200 -30.76 -34.83 19.06
C CYS A 200 -30.99 -34.76 17.55
N LEU A 201 -30.20 -33.96 16.85
CA LEU A 201 -30.22 -33.86 15.38
C LEU A 201 -29.57 -35.11 14.74
N LEU A 202 -30.18 -35.60 13.67
CA LEU A 202 -29.73 -36.81 12.95
C LEU A 202 -28.54 -36.57 12.01
N PHE A 203 -28.03 -35.35 11.95
CA PHE A 203 -26.90 -34.95 11.12
C PHE A 203 -25.88 -34.18 11.95
N SER A 204 -24.63 -34.16 11.46
CA SER A 204 -23.49 -33.53 12.12
C SER A 204 -23.12 -32.22 11.45
N GLU A 205 -22.26 -31.44 12.09
CA GLU A 205 -21.59 -30.32 11.42
C GLU A 205 -20.83 -30.79 10.18
N SER A 206 -20.83 -29.94 9.15
CA SER A 206 -20.20 -30.20 7.87
C SER A 206 -19.82 -28.88 7.21
N THR A 207 -19.33 -28.93 5.96
CA THR A 207 -18.97 -27.71 5.22
C THR A 207 -20.15 -26.76 5.07
N SER A 208 -21.38 -27.28 5.02
CA SER A 208 -22.62 -26.53 4.83
C SER A 208 -23.52 -26.48 6.08
N ILE A 209 -23.08 -27.00 7.24
CA ILE A 209 -23.86 -27.01 8.49
C ILE A 209 -22.94 -26.65 9.66
N GLU A 210 -23.32 -25.65 10.45
CA GLU A 210 -22.64 -25.29 11.70
C GLU A 210 -23.65 -25.17 12.84
N PHE A 211 -23.28 -25.69 14.01
CA PHE A 211 -24.04 -25.58 15.26
C PHE A 211 -23.34 -24.60 16.21
N LYS A 212 -24.12 -23.74 16.86
CA LYS A 212 -23.65 -22.87 17.93
C LYS A 212 -24.65 -22.84 19.07
N GLN A 213 -24.17 -22.96 20.29
CA GLN A 213 -24.97 -22.73 21.48
C GLN A 213 -25.04 -21.23 21.82
N PHE A 214 -26.12 -20.80 22.46
CA PHE A 214 -26.24 -19.41 22.92
C PHE A 214 -25.36 -19.14 24.14
N SER A 215 -24.80 -17.92 24.21
CA SER A 215 -24.22 -17.41 25.46
C SER A 215 -25.33 -17.06 26.45
N THR A 216 -25.23 -17.56 27.68
CA THR A 216 -26.29 -17.49 28.71
C THR A 216 -26.58 -16.09 29.25
N LYS A 217 -25.73 -15.09 29.00
CA LYS A 217 -25.88 -13.73 29.56
C LYS A 217 -26.24 -12.63 28.54
N HIS A 218 -25.83 -12.75 27.27
CA HIS A 218 -26.06 -11.71 26.25
C HIS A 218 -26.27 -12.28 24.84
N VAL A 219 -27.45 -12.87 24.59
CA VAL A 219 -27.79 -13.54 23.32
C VAL A 219 -27.63 -12.63 22.09
N GLN A 220 -28.18 -11.41 22.13
CA GLN A 220 -28.14 -10.50 20.99
C GLN A 220 -26.71 -10.02 20.68
N ALA A 221 -25.90 -9.74 21.71
CA ALA A 221 -24.50 -9.34 21.51
C ALA A 221 -23.67 -10.50 20.96
N TYR A 222 -23.92 -11.73 21.43
CA TYR A 222 -23.30 -12.93 20.90
C TYR A 222 -23.60 -13.12 19.41
N MET A 223 -24.88 -12.99 19.01
CA MET A 223 -25.28 -13.08 17.60
C MET A 223 -24.59 -12.04 16.72
N LYS A 224 -24.51 -10.78 17.18
CA LYS A 224 -23.82 -9.71 16.44
C LYS A 224 -22.35 -10.02 16.15
N ASN A 225 -21.68 -10.75 17.04
CA ASN A 225 -20.28 -11.13 16.88
C ASN A 225 -20.09 -12.38 16.00
N ILE A 226 -20.93 -13.41 16.15
CA ILE A 226 -20.72 -14.68 15.43
C ILE A 226 -21.25 -14.66 13.99
N ILE A 227 -22.36 -13.96 13.74
CA ILE A 227 -23.05 -14.01 12.44
C ILE A 227 -22.11 -13.56 11.30
N PRO A 228 -21.42 -12.40 11.37
CA PRO A 228 -20.64 -11.93 10.23
C PRO A 228 -19.55 -12.92 9.76
N GLU A 229 -18.87 -13.58 10.70
CA GLU A 229 -17.83 -14.58 10.39
C GLU A 229 -18.40 -15.80 9.64
N TYR A 230 -19.53 -16.35 10.13
CA TYR A 230 -20.14 -17.52 9.51
C TYR A 230 -20.84 -17.20 8.19
N ILE A 231 -21.46 -16.03 8.07
CA ILE A 231 -22.05 -15.57 6.81
C ILE A 231 -20.96 -15.41 5.75
N SER A 232 -19.84 -14.78 6.09
CA SER A 232 -18.66 -14.70 5.21
C SER A 232 -18.19 -16.10 4.80
N ALA A 233 -18.04 -17.02 5.76
CA ALA A 233 -17.57 -18.38 5.51
C ALA A 233 -18.47 -19.18 4.54
N PHE A 234 -19.78 -19.17 4.77
CA PHE A 234 -20.74 -19.88 3.92
C PHE A 234 -20.88 -19.23 2.54
N ALA A 235 -20.99 -17.90 2.49
CA ALA A 235 -21.17 -17.17 1.23
C ALA A 235 -19.94 -17.29 0.30
N ASN A 236 -18.73 -17.30 0.86
CA ASN A 236 -17.50 -17.47 0.07
C ASN A 236 -17.28 -18.91 -0.43
N THR A 237 -18.00 -19.89 0.13
CA THR A 237 -17.92 -21.30 -0.25
C THR A 237 -19.16 -21.76 -1.03
N GLN A 238 -19.85 -22.82 -0.59
CA GLN A 238 -20.99 -23.42 -1.30
C GLN A 238 -22.35 -23.06 -0.68
N GLY A 239 -22.39 -22.08 0.23
CA GLY A 239 -23.55 -21.80 1.07
C GLY A 239 -23.70 -22.80 2.23
N GLY A 240 -24.72 -22.59 3.07
CA GLY A 240 -25.00 -23.49 4.18
C GLY A 240 -26.05 -22.99 5.17
N TYR A 241 -26.12 -23.68 6.30
CA TYR A 241 -27.05 -23.43 7.40
C TYR A 241 -26.28 -23.19 8.71
N LEU A 242 -26.54 -22.06 9.37
CA LEU A 242 -26.08 -21.77 10.71
C LEU A 242 -27.23 -21.98 11.71
N PHE A 243 -27.08 -22.91 12.64
CA PHE A 243 -28.03 -23.14 13.72
C PHE A 243 -27.48 -22.54 15.02
N ILE A 244 -28.22 -21.59 15.60
CA ILE A 244 -27.89 -20.93 16.87
C ILE A 244 -28.93 -21.35 17.92
N GLY A 245 -28.47 -22.09 18.93
CA GLY A 245 -29.24 -22.81 19.95
C GLY A 245 -29.07 -24.33 19.90
N VAL A 246 -28.03 -24.85 19.24
CA VAL A 246 -27.69 -26.28 19.20
C VAL A 246 -26.29 -26.45 19.79
N ASP A 247 -26.12 -27.39 20.73
CA ASP A 247 -24.81 -27.74 21.29
C ASP A 247 -23.99 -28.59 20.29
N ASP A 248 -22.68 -28.63 20.47
CA ASP A 248 -21.73 -29.42 19.64
C ASP A 248 -22.05 -30.93 19.71
N LYS A 249 -22.73 -31.37 20.78
CA LYS A 249 -23.31 -32.72 20.92
C LYS A 249 -24.59 -32.95 20.10
N ARG A 250 -24.97 -32.01 19.24
CA ARG A 250 -26.13 -32.04 18.34
C ARG A 250 -27.47 -31.97 19.06
N ILE A 251 -27.48 -31.45 20.29
CA ILE A 251 -28.66 -31.36 21.13
C ILE A 251 -29.27 -29.96 21.00
N ILE A 252 -30.58 -29.89 20.75
CA ILE A 252 -31.32 -28.64 20.69
C ILE A 252 -31.53 -28.11 22.12
N LEU A 253 -30.94 -26.95 22.41
CA LEU A 253 -31.08 -26.26 23.68
C LEU A 253 -31.93 -24.99 23.55
N GLY A 254 -31.83 -24.28 22.42
CA GLY A 254 -32.48 -22.98 22.20
C GLY A 254 -31.98 -21.89 23.15
N CYS A 255 -32.64 -20.73 23.12
CA CYS A 255 -32.50 -19.66 24.11
C CYS A 255 -33.80 -19.51 24.92
N PRO A 256 -33.75 -19.36 26.26
CA PRO A 256 -34.95 -19.17 27.07
C PRO A 256 -35.77 -17.96 26.61
N LYS A 257 -37.10 -18.13 26.51
CA LYS A 257 -38.03 -17.09 26.06
C LYS A 257 -37.99 -15.81 26.91
N ASP A 258 -37.61 -15.94 28.19
CA ASP A 258 -37.60 -14.82 29.14
C ASP A 258 -36.47 -13.81 28.84
N ASN A 259 -35.44 -14.26 28.11
CA ASN A 259 -34.26 -13.44 27.80
C ASN A 259 -34.35 -12.74 26.44
N VAL A 260 -35.20 -13.23 25.52
CA VAL A 260 -35.21 -12.75 24.14
C VAL A 260 -36.57 -12.92 23.47
N ASP A 261 -36.96 -11.93 22.67
CA ASP A 261 -38.15 -11.98 21.83
C ASP A 261 -37.85 -12.54 20.42
N ARG A 262 -38.83 -13.22 19.81
CA ARG A 262 -38.72 -13.85 18.49
C ARG A 262 -38.37 -12.86 17.38
N ASP A 263 -39.08 -11.74 17.33
CA ASP A 263 -38.89 -10.72 16.29
C ASP A 263 -37.59 -9.97 16.51
N SER A 264 -37.18 -9.80 17.77
CA SER A 264 -35.87 -9.23 18.11
C SER A 264 -34.70 -10.08 17.57
N LEU A 265 -34.76 -11.41 17.68
CA LEU A 265 -33.71 -12.31 17.14
C LEU A 265 -33.60 -12.22 15.62
N LYS A 266 -34.75 -12.23 14.94
CA LYS A 266 -34.82 -12.12 13.48
C LYS A 266 -34.30 -10.77 13.01
N THR A 267 -34.68 -9.70 13.71
CA THR A 267 -34.23 -8.33 13.41
C THR A 267 -32.73 -8.19 13.59
N VAL A 268 -32.19 -8.65 14.73
CA VAL A 268 -30.74 -8.60 15.00
C VAL A 268 -29.96 -9.39 13.95
N ALA A 269 -30.42 -10.58 13.56
CA ALA A 269 -29.77 -11.36 12.52
C ALA A 269 -29.77 -10.62 11.17
N ASN A 270 -30.93 -10.13 10.72
CA ASN A 270 -31.06 -9.44 9.43
C ASN A 270 -30.26 -8.13 9.39
N GLU A 271 -30.30 -7.34 10.47
CA GLU A 271 -29.51 -6.11 10.58
C GLU A 271 -28.02 -6.41 10.54
N THR A 272 -27.57 -7.45 11.25
CA THR A 272 -26.15 -7.85 11.27
C THR A 272 -25.70 -8.27 9.87
N ILE A 273 -26.48 -9.11 9.18
CA ILE A 273 -26.16 -9.57 7.81
C ILE A 273 -26.16 -8.41 6.81
N SER A 274 -27.06 -7.42 6.98
CA SER A 274 -27.14 -6.27 6.09
C SER A 274 -25.93 -5.33 6.14
N LYS A 275 -25.13 -5.40 7.21
CA LYS A 275 -23.93 -4.57 7.44
C LYS A 275 -22.63 -5.22 6.96
N VAL A 276 -22.70 -6.49 6.55
CA VAL A 276 -21.56 -7.29 6.10
C VAL A 276 -21.02 -6.71 4.78
N PRO A 277 -19.74 -6.30 4.70
CA PRO A 277 -19.19 -5.72 3.49
C PRO A 277 -19.10 -6.76 2.36
N VAL A 278 -19.51 -6.36 1.15
CA VAL A 278 -19.41 -7.20 -0.05
C VAL A 278 -18.62 -6.48 -1.12
N PHE A 279 -17.91 -7.25 -1.95
CA PHE A 279 -17.19 -6.73 -3.11
C PHE A 279 -17.58 -7.51 -4.35
N HIS A 280 -17.89 -6.81 -5.44
CA HIS A 280 -18.26 -7.40 -6.73
C HIS A 280 -17.19 -7.17 -7.79
N PHE A 281 -16.74 -8.26 -8.42
CA PHE A 281 -15.98 -8.21 -9.67
C PHE A 281 -16.88 -8.23 -10.92
N CYS A 282 -18.16 -8.58 -10.76
CA CYS A 282 -19.13 -8.66 -11.84
C CYS A 282 -20.01 -7.40 -11.92
N SER A 283 -20.56 -7.11 -13.11
CA SER A 283 -21.42 -5.95 -13.39
C SER A 283 -22.85 -6.06 -12.81
N SER A 284 -23.20 -7.15 -12.13
CA SER A 284 -24.53 -7.36 -11.57
C SER A 284 -24.74 -6.51 -10.31
N LYS A 285 -25.24 -5.28 -10.49
CA LYS A 285 -25.67 -4.41 -9.38
C LYS A 285 -26.97 -4.87 -8.70
N ASP A 286 -27.70 -5.79 -9.32
CA ASP A 286 -28.95 -6.34 -8.76
C ASP A 286 -28.73 -7.32 -7.58
N LYS A 287 -27.47 -7.53 -7.15
CA LYS A 287 -27.08 -8.47 -6.07
C LYS A 287 -26.13 -7.85 -5.04
N ASP A 288 -26.30 -6.56 -4.73
CA ASP A 288 -25.49 -5.82 -3.74
C ASP A 288 -25.57 -6.37 -2.30
N LYS A 289 -26.33 -7.45 -2.07
CA LYS A 289 -26.50 -8.08 -0.77
C LYS A 289 -26.39 -9.60 -0.87
N VAL A 290 -25.93 -10.20 0.21
CA VAL A 290 -25.93 -11.66 0.39
C VAL A 290 -27.37 -12.17 0.33
N SER A 291 -27.60 -13.27 -0.38
CA SER A 291 -28.90 -13.95 -0.39
C SER A 291 -28.98 -14.87 0.83
N TYR A 292 -29.94 -14.61 1.71
CA TYR A 292 -30.11 -15.37 2.94
C TYR A 292 -31.59 -15.43 3.35
N GLU A 293 -31.93 -16.47 4.13
CA GLU A 293 -33.21 -16.59 4.78
C GLU A 293 -33.01 -16.90 6.28
N THR A 294 -33.56 -16.04 7.13
CA THR A 294 -33.55 -16.21 8.60
C THR A 294 -34.88 -16.76 9.08
N ARG A 295 -34.85 -17.83 9.87
CA ARG A 295 -36.02 -18.41 10.54
C ARG A 295 -35.76 -18.59 12.03
N VAL A 296 -36.79 -18.29 12.82
CA VAL A 296 -36.79 -18.52 14.27
C VAL A 296 -37.86 -19.57 14.56
N ILE A 297 -37.40 -20.70 15.11
CA ILE A 297 -38.19 -21.91 15.35
C ILE A 297 -38.45 -22.04 16.86
N ASP A 298 -39.67 -22.41 17.21
CA ASP A 298 -40.11 -22.52 18.61
C ASP A 298 -39.63 -23.85 19.20
N VAL A 299 -39.00 -23.78 20.38
CA VAL A 299 -38.50 -24.94 21.12
C VAL A 299 -39.40 -25.20 22.34
N PHE A 300 -39.98 -26.39 22.41
CA PHE A 300 -40.87 -26.80 23.50
C PHE A 300 -40.15 -27.70 24.50
N GLN A 301 -40.52 -27.59 25.77
CA GLN A 301 -40.10 -28.49 26.84
C GLN A 301 -41.35 -28.97 27.57
N GLU A 302 -41.60 -30.27 27.57
CA GLU A 302 -42.77 -30.89 28.21
C GLU A 302 -44.10 -30.24 27.79
N GLY A 303 -44.22 -29.88 26.50
CA GLY A 303 -45.43 -29.26 25.93
C GLY A 303 -45.54 -27.74 26.16
N ASN A 304 -44.65 -27.13 26.93
CA ASN A 304 -44.60 -25.67 27.14
C ASN A 304 -43.56 -25.02 26.24
N LEU A 305 -43.83 -23.80 25.75
CA LEU A 305 -42.82 -23.01 25.04
C LEU A 305 -41.68 -22.66 26.00
N TYR A 306 -40.51 -23.25 25.74
CA TYR A 306 -39.28 -23.02 26.50
C TYR A 306 -38.50 -21.84 25.92
N GLY A 307 -38.35 -21.81 24.60
CA GLY A 307 -37.41 -20.89 23.97
C GLY A 307 -37.41 -20.90 22.45
N TYR A 308 -36.36 -20.31 21.88
CA TYR A 308 -36.23 -20.12 20.44
C TYR A 308 -34.89 -20.65 19.90
N LEU A 309 -34.92 -21.20 18.69
CA LEU A 309 -33.77 -21.57 17.88
C LEU A 309 -33.70 -20.63 16.66
N CYS A 310 -32.55 -20.03 16.39
CA CYS A 310 -32.35 -19.19 15.21
C CYS A 310 -31.58 -19.97 14.14
N VAL A 311 -32.13 -20.09 12.95
CA VAL A 311 -31.52 -20.79 11.81
C VAL A 311 -31.39 -19.83 10.64
N ILE A 312 -30.19 -19.73 10.07
CA ILE A 312 -29.89 -18.85 8.94
C ILE A 312 -29.41 -19.70 7.77
N LYS A 313 -30.17 -19.71 6.68
CA LYS A 313 -29.79 -20.30 5.38
C LYS A 313 -29.06 -19.24 4.57
N VAL A 314 -27.87 -19.56 4.09
CA VAL A 314 -27.01 -18.66 3.28
C VAL A 314 -26.75 -19.32 1.94
N GLU A 315 -27.00 -18.59 0.86
CA GLU A 315 -26.69 -19.06 -0.49
C GLU A 315 -25.24 -18.71 -0.89
N PRO A 316 -24.62 -19.49 -1.79
CA PRO A 316 -23.30 -19.17 -2.31
C PRO A 316 -23.29 -17.82 -3.05
N PHE A 317 -22.28 -17.00 -2.76
CA PHE A 317 -22.15 -15.66 -3.32
C PHE A 317 -21.21 -15.66 -4.54
N CYS A 318 -21.52 -14.81 -5.52
CA CYS A 318 -20.79 -14.78 -6.79
C CYS A 318 -19.35 -14.27 -6.66
N CYS A 319 -19.08 -13.36 -5.73
CA CYS A 319 -17.78 -12.70 -5.56
C CYS A 319 -17.22 -12.94 -4.15
N ALA A 320 -17.03 -11.88 -3.35
CA ALA A 320 -16.46 -11.97 -2.01
C ALA A 320 -17.34 -11.26 -0.97
N VAL A 321 -17.50 -11.91 0.19
CA VAL A 321 -18.23 -11.42 1.36
C VAL A 321 -17.29 -11.39 2.55
N PHE A 322 -17.15 -10.24 3.19
CA PHE A 322 -16.27 -10.00 4.32
C PHE A 322 -17.07 -9.99 5.62
N SER A 323 -16.53 -10.52 6.71
CA SER A 323 -17.17 -10.40 8.03
C SER A 323 -17.23 -8.94 8.52
N GLU A 324 -16.17 -8.18 8.29
CA GLU A 324 -16.03 -6.77 8.57
C GLU A 324 -15.07 -6.13 7.56
N ALA A 325 -14.85 -4.82 7.63
CA ALA A 325 -13.82 -4.20 6.79
C ALA A 325 -12.45 -4.86 7.06
N PRO A 326 -11.60 -5.09 6.05
CA PRO A 326 -10.25 -5.61 6.28
C PRO A 326 -9.47 -4.77 7.29
N ILE A 327 -8.63 -5.41 8.10
CA ILE A 327 -7.74 -4.74 9.05
C ILE A 327 -6.42 -4.49 8.32
N SER A 328 -6.35 -3.36 7.62
CA SER A 328 -5.15 -2.91 6.90
C SER A 328 -5.09 -1.40 6.91
N TRP A 329 -3.87 -0.86 7.01
CA TRP A 329 -3.62 0.55 7.24
C TRP A 329 -2.69 1.11 6.18
N MET A 330 -2.81 2.42 5.94
CA MET A 330 -1.97 3.20 5.04
C MET A 330 -1.75 4.60 5.60
N VAL A 331 -0.80 5.33 5.00
CA VAL A 331 -0.52 6.72 5.31
C VAL A 331 -0.90 7.59 4.13
N ASP A 332 -1.67 8.63 4.42
CA ASP A 332 -2.04 9.68 3.47
C ASP A 332 -1.66 11.06 4.03
N LYS A 333 -1.44 12.03 3.12
CA LYS A 333 -1.04 13.39 3.48
C LYS A 333 -2.12 14.13 4.26
N GLU A 334 -3.40 13.94 3.93
CA GLU A 334 -4.53 14.64 4.53
C GLU A 334 -5.07 13.87 5.75
N LYS A 335 -5.19 12.56 5.62
CA LYS A 335 -5.81 11.70 6.65
C LYS A 335 -4.83 11.21 7.72
N GLY A 336 -3.52 11.33 7.50
CA GLY A 336 -2.52 10.69 8.35
C GLY A 336 -2.57 9.17 8.22
N VAL A 337 -2.53 8.45 9.35
CA VAL A 337 -2.70 6.98 9.35
C VAL A 337 -4.19 6.65 9.32
N TYR A 338 -4.64 5.94 8.28
CA TYR A 338 -6.04 5.58 8.09
C TYR A 338 -6.21 4.10 7.73
N ARG A 339 -7.38 3.55 8.08
CA ARG A 339 -7.76 2.17 7.76
C ARG A 339 -8.34 2.14 6.35
N LEU A 340 -7.90 1.18 5.54
CA LEU A 340 -8.45 0.96 4.20
C LEU A 340 -9.90 0.50 4.28
N ASN A 341 -10.73 1.04 3.39
CA ASN A 341 -12.06 0.47 3.20
C ASN A 341 -11.98 -0.81 2.35
N THR A 342 -13.06 -1.61 2.34
CA THR A 342 -13.08 -2.90 1.64
C THR A 342 -12.84 -2.76 0.13
N GLU A 343 -13.37 -1.72 -0.51
CA GLU A 343 -13.21 -1.48 -1.94
C GLU A 343 -11.76 -1.16 -2.30
N GLU A 344 -11.14 -0.23 -1.58
CA GLU A 344 -9.73 0.16 -1.73
C GLU A 344 -8.82 -1.03 -1.49
N TRP A 345 -9.06 -1.79 -0.41
CA TRP A 345 -8.27 -2.95 -0.05
C TRP A 345 -8.32 -4.02 -1.14
N VAL A 346 -9.51 -4.42 -1.61
CA VAL A 346 -9.63 -5.45 -2.66
C VAL A 346 -8.97 -4.99 -3.96
N ARG A 347 -9.19 -3.73 -4.37
CA ARG A 347 -8.58 -3.18 -5.58
C ARG A 347 -7.06 -3.27 -5.48
N MET A 348 -6.46 -2.78 -4.41
CA MET A 348 -5.01 -2.84 -4.22
C MET A 348 -4.49 -4.29 -4.14
N MET A 349 -5.25 -5.18 -3.52
CA MET A 349 -4.87 -6.59 -3.34
C MET A 349 -4.78 -7.35 -4.67
N VAL A 350 -5.69 -7.08 -5.62
CA VAL A 350 -5.79 -7.81 -6.90
C VAL A 350 -5.47 -6.99 -8.15
N ASP A 351 -4.87 -5.81 -8.00
CA ASP A 351 -4.45 -4.95 -9.10
C ASP A 351 -3.13 -5.44 -9.71
N PHE A 352 -3.24 -6.25 -10.76
CA PHE A 352 -2.12 -6.71 -11.59
C PHE A 352 -1.90 -5.83 -12.82
N GLY A 353 -2.56 -4.66 -12.91
CA GLY A 353 -2.50 -3.83 -14.10
C GLY A 353 -3.08 -4.52 -15.35
N PRO A 354 -2.94 -3.90 -16.53
CA PRO A 354 -3.47 -4.39 -17.80
C PRO A 354 -2.68 -5.57 -18.38
N GLU A 355 -1.54 -5.95 -17.79
CA GLU A 355 -0.66 -7.05 -18.25
C GLU A 355 -1.42 -8.37 -18.44
N ALA A 356 -2.39 -8.65 -17.56
CA ALA A 356 -3.21 -9.86 -17.63
C ALA A 356 -4.45 -9.73 -18.55
N SER A 357 -4.77 -8.53 -19.03
CA SER A 357 -6.07 -8.24 -19.68
C SER A 357 -5.96 -7.82 -21.14
N SER A 358 -4.86 -7.20 -21.58
CA SER A 358 -4.76 -6.64 -22.94
C SER A 358 -3.61 -7.27 -23.73
N LYS A 359 -3.91 -8.32 -24.50
CA LYS A 359 -2.99 -8.84 -25.53
C LYS A 359 -2.56 -7.74 -26.52
N ASP A 360 -3.37 -6.71 -26.70
CA ASP A 360 -3.10 -5.63 -27.65
C ASP A 360 -1.99 -4.66 -27.20
N LEU A 361 -1.83 -4.37 -25.91
CA LEU A 361 -0.72 -3.53 -25.43
C LEU A 361 0.66 -4.17 -25.68
N SER A 362 0.75 -5.49 -25.52
CA SER A 362 2.00 -6.24 -25.72
C SER A 362 2.48 -6.26 -27.19
N LYS A 363 1.65 -5.84 -28.15
CA LYS A 363 2.05 -5.73 -29.56
C LYS A 363 3.00 -4.55 -29.77
N ASP A 364 2.62 -3.37 -29.27
CA ASP A 364 3.31 -2.10 -29.54
C ASP A 364 4.18 -1.59 -28.38
N PHE A 365 3.97 -2.12 -27.17
CA PHE A 365 4.64 -1.69 -25.95
C PHE A 365 5.34 -2.83 -25.21
N GLU A 366 6.40 -2.49 -24.50
CA GLU A 366 7.20 -3.36 -23.64
C GLU A 366 7.14 -2.87 -22.21
N CYS A 367 6.89 -3.79 -21.27
CA CYS A 367 6.83 -3.47 -19.85
C CYS A 367 8.25 -3.18 -19.32
N GLN A 368 8.40 -2.02 -18.67
CA GLN A 368 9.62 -1.58 -17.99
C GLN A 368 9.53 -1.76 -16.47
N LEU A 369 8.31 -1.65 -15.93
CA LEU A 369 8.01 -1.90 -14.52
C LEU A 369 6.68 -2.65 -14.42
N SER A 370 6.74 -3.91 -14.01
CA SER A 370 5.56 -4.74 -13.77
C SER A 370 5.15 -4.65 -12.30
N LEU A 371 3.84 -4.67 -12.06
CA LEU A 371 3.29 -4.61 -10.71
C LEU A 371 3.66 -5.85 -9.90
N CYS A 372 3.84 -7.03 -10.51
CA CYS A 372 4.04 -8.30 -9.81
C CYS A 372 5.18 -8.32 -8.78
N ASN A 373 6.14 -7.38 -8.85
CA ASN A 373 7.29 -7.29 -7.95
C ASN A 373 7.48 -5.92 -7.31
N SER A 374 6.53 -5.00 -7.50
CA SER A 374 6.67 -3.60 -7.11
C SER A 374 5.90 -3.26 -5.84
N PRO A 375 6.29 -2.18 -5.13
CA PRO A 375 5.51 -1.62 -4.03
C PRO A 375 4.03 -1.38 -4.37
N PRO A 376 3.15 -1.32 -3.36
CA PRO A 376 1.70 -1.29 -3.57
C PRO A 376 1.19 -0.13 -4.43
N HIS A 377 1.79 1.05 -4.27
CA HIS A 377 1.41 2.26 -5.00
C HIS A 377 1.92 2.32 -6.45
N CYS A 378 2.77 1.37 -6.87
CA CYS A 378 3.31 1.41 -8.22
C CYS A 378 2.24 1.29 -9.29
N ARG A 379 2.50 1.98 -10.40
CA ARG A 379 1.78 1.87 -11.66
C ARG A 379 2.64 1.15 -12.67
N PRO A 380 2.04 0.39 -13.60
CA PRO A 380 2.79 -0.28 -14.63
C PRO A 380 3.39 0.76 -15.57
N VAL A 381 4.66 0.56 -15.93
CA VAL A 381 5.41 1.48 -16.79
C VAL A 381 5.75 0.76 -18.08
N TYR A 382 5.45 1.38 -19.22
CA TYR A 382 5.77 0.84 -20.53
C TYR A 382 6.67 1.77 -21.36
N SER A 383 7.34 1.18 -22.33
CA SER A 383 8.03 1.88 -23.41
C SER A 383 7.49 1.36 -24.75
N LYS A 384 7.49 2.19 -25.77
CA LYS A 384 7.16 1.72 -27.13
C LYS A 384 8.28 0.79 -27.61
N LYS A 385 7.92 -0.31 -28.28
CA LYS A 385 8.89 -1.24 -28.86
C LYS A 385 9.88 -0.54 -29.79
N GLY A 386 11.13 -0.94 -29.71
CA GLY A 386 12.22 -0.36 -30.51
C GLY A 386 12.74 0.99 -30.00
N LEU A 387 12.23 1.51 -28.87
CA LEU A 387 12.84 2.62 -28.14
C LEU A 387 13.72 2.09 -27.00
N GLN A 388 14.56 2.98 -26.45
CA GLN A 388 15.49 2.67 -25.37
C GLN A 388 14.75 2.20 -24.12
N HIS A 389 15.21 1.09 -23.53
CA HIS A 389 14.70 0.58 -22.26
C HIS A 389 15.19 1.39 -21.06
N LYS A 390 14.62 1.14 -19.88
CA LYS A 390 15.06 1.81 -18.65
C LYS A 390 16.56 1.63 -18.37
N VAL A 391 17.13 0.46 -18.70
CA VAL A 391 18.56 0.15 -18.50
C VAL A 391 19.41 0.96 -19.48
N ASP A 392 19.01 1.01 -20.75
CA ASP A 392 19.71 1.80 -21.78
C ASP A 392 19.68 3.30 -21.45
N LEU A 393 18.54 3.79 -20.98
CA LEU A 393 18.37 5.17 -20.53
C LEU A 393 19.23 5.46 -19.30
N GLN A 394 19.30 4.55 -18.33
CA GLN A 394 20.18 4.69 -17.16
C GLN A 394 21.65 4.73 -17.58
N GLN A 395 22.09 3.85 -18.49
CA GLN A 395 23.47 3.85 -18.98
C GLN A 395 23.81 5.12 -19.75
N ARG A 396 22.87 5.66 -20.54
CA ARG A 396 23.08 6.88 -21.32
C ARG A 396 23.09 8.15 -20.46
N LEU A 397 22.17 8.25 -19.48
CA LEU A 397 21.97 9.46 -18.70
C LEU A 397 22.73 9.47 -17.38
N PHE A 398 22.86 8.32 -16.73
CA PHE A 398 23.39 8.17 -15.37
C PHE A 398 24.42 7.04 -15.29
N GLN A 399 25.41 7.08 -16.17
CA GLN A 399 26.45 6.05 -16.23
C GLN A 399 27.29 6.02 -14.94
N VAL A 400 27.35 4.85 -14.30
CA VAL A 400 28.25 4.58 -13.18
C VAL A 400 29.52 3.93 -13.71
N SER A 401 30.68 4.45 -13.32
CA SER A 401 31.98 3.85 -13.65
C SER A 401 32.68 3.41 -12.37
N PRO A 402 33.33 2.23 -12.37
CA PRO A 402 34.13 1.82 -11.23
C PRO A 402 35.27 2.83 -11.00
N ASP A 403 35.56 3.08 -9.72
CA ASP A 403 36.71 3.87 -9.25
C ASP A 403 36.72 5.36 -9.64
N CYS A 404 35.58 5.94 -10.01
CA CYS A 404 35.49 7.37 -10.29
C CYS A 404 34.16 7.98 -9.86
N LEU A 405 34.22 9.21 -9.34
CA LEU A 405 33.04 10.04 -9.08
C LEU A 405 32.75 10.94 -10.29
N LYS A 406 31.59 10.72 -10.92
CA LYS A 406 31.12 11.50 -12.09
C LYS A 406 30.15 12.62 -11.69
N TYR A 407 30.10 13.68 -12.51
CA TYR A 407 29.20 14.82 -12.34
C TYR A 407 28.26 14.90 -13.54
N THR A 408 26.95 14.84 -13.30
CA THR A 408 25.94 14.85 -14.38
C THR A 408 24.87 15.89 -14.10
N PRO A 409 24.48 16.75 -15.06
CA PRO A 409 25.14 16.97 -16.35
C PRO A 409 26.44 17.76 -16.22
N GLU A 410 27.48 17.39 -16.98
CA GLU A 410 28.77 18.12 -16.97
C GLU A 410 28.65 19.58 -17.40
N SER A 411 27.75 19.88 -18.33
CA SER A 411 27.49 21.23 -18.82
C SER A 411 26.98 22.15 -17.71
N LEU A 412 26.01 21.66 -16.91
CA LEU A 412 25.47 22.39 -15.77
C LEU A 412 26.54 22.56 -14.68
N TRP A 413 27.34 21.52 -14.41
CA TRP A 413 28.44 21.63 -13.45
C TRP A 413 29.46 22.70 -13.83
N LYS A 414 29.91 22.73 -15.09
CA LYS A 414 30.83 23.76 -15.61
C LYS A 414 30.23 25.16 -15.50
N GLU A 415 28.94 25.29 -15.80
CA GLU A 415 28.21 26.55 -15.70
C GLU A 415 28.09 27.05 -14.25
N LEU A 416 27.66 26.19 -13.32
CA LEU A 416 27.51 26.56 -11.92
C LEU A 416 28.87 26.91 -11.29
N CYS A 417 29.94 26.21 -11.67
CA CYS A 417 31.29 26.53 -11.22
C CYS A 417 31.80 27.87 -11.78
N SER A 418 31.40 28.26 -13.00
CA SER A 418 31.79 29.56 -13.56
C SER A 418 31.03 30.71 -12.93
N GLN A 419 29.76 30.51 -12.57
CA GLN A 419 28.93 31.47 -11.84
C GLN A 419 29.37 31.61 -10.37
N HIS A 420 29.69 30.50 -9.72
CA HIS A 420 30.01 30.46 -8.29
C HIS A 420 31.38 29.82 -8.04
N LYS A 421 32.44 30.64 -8.02
CA LYS A 421 33.83 30.18 -7.86
C LYS A 421 34.06 29.31 -6.60
N ARG A 422 33.32 29.56 -5.51
CA ARG A 422 33.42 28.81 -4.24
C ARG A 422 32.74 27.44 -4.27
N LEU A 423 31.77 27.22 -5.16
CA LEU A 423 30.99 25.99 -5.23
C LEU A 423 31.86 24.74 -5.40
N LYS A 424 32.85 24.83 -6.30
CA LYS A 424 33.78 23.73 -6.58
C LYS A 424 34.56 23.30 -5.33
N GLY A 425 34.95 24.25 -4.48
CA GLY A 425 35.67 23.97 -3.23
C GLY A 425 34.77 23.26 -2.22
N LEU A 426 33.57 23.81 -1.98
CA LEU A 426 32.60 23.26 -1.02
C LEU A 426 32.16 21.84 -1.38
N VAL A 427 31.73 21.63 -2.63
CA VAL A 427 31.26 20.32 -3.08
C VAL A 427 32.39 19.30 -3.00
N LYS A 428 33.62 19.65 -3.45
CA LYS A 428 34.79 18.77 -3.34
C LYS A 428 35.12 18.40 -1.90
N GLN A 429 34.98 19.33 -0.95
CA GLN A 429 35.24 19.03 0.46
C GLN A 429 34.26 17.98 1.00
N GLN A 430 32.98 18.06 0.63
CA GLN A 430 31.94 17.14 1.10
C GLN A 430 32.06 15.74 0.47
N ILE A 431 32.51 15.65 -0.78
CA ILE A 431 32.57 14.38 -1.50
C ILE A 431 33.94 13.67 -1.45
N ARG A 432 34.95 14.26 -0.79
CA ARG A 432 36.32 13.71 -0.69
C ARG A 432 36.38 12.30 -0.12
N SER A 433 35.41 11.92 0.70
CA SER A 433 35.34 10.61 1.34
C SER A 433 34.85 9.48 0.41
N PHE A 434 34.37 9.80 -0.80
CA PHE A 434 33.79 8.81 -1.72
C PHE A 434 34.69 8.59 -2.93
N SER A 435 35.01 7.32 -3.19
CA SER A 435 35.85 6.89 -4.32
C SER A 435 35.03 6.55 -5.58
N CYS A 436 33.79 6.07 -5.42
CA CYS A 436 32.95 5.58 -6.51
C CYS A 436 31.51 6.10 -6.36
N GLY A 437 30.99 6.76 -7.40
CA GLY A 437 29.63 7.31 -7.35
C GLY A 437 29.27 8.26 -8.49
N LEU A 438 28.07 8.82 -8.38
CA LEU A 438 27.50 9.77 -9.29
C LEU A 438 26.90 10.94 -8.51
N LEU A 439 27.29 12.17 -8.87
CA LEU A 439 26.69 13.40 -8.38
C LEU A 439 25.78 13.98 -9.47
N ILE A 440 24.47 13.94 -9.23
CA ILE A 440 23.44 14.41 -10.16
C ILE A 440 22.98 15.80 -9.76
N LEU A 441 23.31 16.80 -10.59
CA LEU A 441 23.01 18.20 -10.34
C LEU A 441 21.77 18.65 -11.09
N TYR A 442 20.93 19.38 -10.37
CA TYR A 442 19.80 20.13 -10.90
C TYR A 442 19.81 21.55 -10.34
N ARG A 443 19.17 22.49 -11.04
CA ARG A 443 18.95 23.83 -10.46
C ARG A 443 17.95 23.78 -9.31
N SER A 444 16.93 22.95 -9.44
CA SER A 444 16.00 22.63 -8.36
C SER A 444 15.51 21.21 -8.58
N TRP A 445 15.87 20.30 -7.65
CA TRP A 445 15.32 18.94 -7.65
C TRP A 445 13.82 18.98 -7.35
N ALA A 446 13.34 19.97 -6.60
CA ALA A 446 11.93 20.17 -6.31
C ALA A 446 11.11 20.30 -7.61
N VAL A 447 11.55 21.13 -8.57
CA VAL A 447 10.84 21.36 -9.84
C VAL A 447 10.67 20.07 -10.64
N ASP A 448 11.74 19.28 -10.80
CA ASP A 448 11.69 18.01 -11.55
C ASP A 448 10.93 16.90 -10.77
N LEU A 449 10.68 17.11 -9.47
CA LEU A 449 9.79 16.31 -8.64
C LEU A 449 8.35 16.87 -8.58
N ASN A 450 8.00 17.84 -9.43
CA ASN A 450 6.70 18.52 -9.47
C ASN A 450 6.35 19.30 -8.18
N LEU A 451 7.37 19.85 -7.53
CA LEU A 451 7.23 20.77 -6.41
C LEU A 451 7.59 22.19 -6.86
N LYS A 452 7.16 23.17 -6.08
CA LYS A 452 7.46 24.59 -6.31
C LYS A 452 8.97 24.86 -6.14
N GLU A 453 9.56 25.64 -7.04
CA GLU A 453 10.94 26.10 -6.91
C GLU A 453 11.11 27.02 -5.69
N LYS A 454 12.32 27.04 -5.12
CA LYS A 454 12.68 28.00 -4.08
C LYS A 454 13.76 28.93 -4.61
N GLN A 455 13.55 30.26 -4.52
CA GLN A 455 14.40 31.22 -5.22
C GLN A 455 15.80 31.36 -4.61
N GLU A 456 15.95 31.08 -3.33
CA GLU A 456 17.20 31.18 -2.56
C GLU A 456 18.17 30.01 -2.85
N VAL A 457 17.66 28.92 -3.46
CA VAL A 457 18.42 27.74 -3.83
C VAL A 457 19.13 27.98 -5.16
N ILE A 458 20.46 27.80 -5.16
CA ILE A 458 21.29 27.91 -6.37
C ILE A 458 21.22 26.64 -7.18
N CYS A 459 21.43 25.51 -6.50
CA CYS A 459 21.31 24.18 -7.07
C CYS A 459 21.11 23.13 -5.98
N ASP A 460 20.53 22.02 -6.40
CA ASP A 460 20.42 20.80 -5.62
C ASP A 460 21.30 19.71 -6.27
N ALA A 461 22.02 18.94 -5.47
CA ALA A 461 22.90 17.87 -5.95
C ALA A 461 22.62 16.57 -5.19
N LEU A 462 22.21 15.53 -5.91
CA LEU A 462 21.96 14.20 -5.37
C LEU A 462 23.22 13.34 -5.57
N LEU A 463 23.83 12.92 -4.46
CA LEU A 463 24.96 11.99 -4.46
C LEU A 463 24.45 10.56 -4.28
N ILE A 464 24.79 9.69 -5.22
CA ILE A 464 24.61 8.24 -5.15
C ILE A 464 26.00 7.63 -5.20
N ALA A 465 26.48 7.10 -4.07
CA ALA A 465 27.84 6.60 -3.93
C ALA A 465 27.84 5.22 -3.26
N GLN A 466 28.88 4.44 -3.54
CA GLN A 466 29.05 3.13 -2.93
C GLN A 466 29.32 3.26 -1.43
N ASN A 467 28.81 2.30 -0.65
CA ASN A 467 28.89 2.21 0.81
C ASN A 467 28.32 3.42 1.55
N SER A 468 27.40 4.14 0.91
CA SER A 468 26.74 5.33 1.44
C SER A 468 25.25 5.25 1.14
N PRO A 469 24.38 5.81 2.00
CA PRO A 469 23.02 6.12 1.58
C PRO A 469 23.06 7.27 0.54
N PRO A 470 22.03 7.42 -0.29
CA PRO A 470 21.84 8.62 -1.11
C PRO A 470 21.82 9.89 -0.25
N ILE A 471 22.54 10.94 -0.68
CA ILE A 471 22.61 12.22 0.02
C ILE A 471 22.16 13.34 -0.92
N LEU A 472 21.12 14.07 -0.54
CA LEU A 472 20.69 15.29 -1.19
C LEU A 472 21.37 16.50 -0.54
N TYR A 473 22.18 17.20 -1.35
CA TYR A 473 22.77 18.48 -0.99
C TYR A 473 21.94 19.62 -1.57
N THR A 474 21.46 20.53 -0.73
CA THR A 474 20.84 21.78 -1.17
C THR A 474 21.84 22.92 -0.96
N ILE A 475 22.22 23.61 -2.03
CA ILE A 475 23.19 24.70 -1.98
C ILE A 475 22.46 26.04 -2.06
N LEU A 476 22.58 26.82 -1.00
CA LEU A 476 21.98 28.14 -0.84
C LEU A 476 23.01 29.24 -1.12
N GLY A 477 22.52 30.35 -1.69
CA GLY A 477 23.32 31.56 -1.84
C GLY A 477 23.62 32.23 -0.51
N GLU A 478 22.58 32.37 0.32
CA GLU A 478 22.62 32.97 1.65
C GLU A 478 22.09 32.00 2.71
N GLN A 479 22.26 32.31 3.99
CA GLN A 479 21.66 31.48 5.04
C GLN A 479 20.16 31.71 5.08
N ASP A 480 19.40 30.62 5.11
CA ASP A 480 17.95 30.64 5.18
C ASP A 480 17.50 29.53 6.15
N GLU A 481 16.74 29.92 7.16
CA GLU A 481 16.20 29.02 8.19
C GLU A 481 15.25 27.97 7.59
N GLN A 482 14.56 28.32 6.50
CA GLN A 482 13.66 27.40 5.78
C GLN A 482 14.40 26.52 4.76
N GLY A 483 15.72 26.65 4.65
CA GLY A 483 16.54 25.85 3.72
C GLY A 483 16.50 24.36 4.06
N GLN A 484 16.51 24.04 5.36
CA GLN A 484 16.44 22.66 5.84
C GLN A 484 15.08 22.02 5.57
N ASP A 485 13.99 22.76 5.78
CA ASP A 485 12.63 22.28 5.50
C ASP A 485 12.44 22.00 4.01
N TYR A 486 12.94 22.87 3.14
CA TYR A 486 12.96 22.63 1.69
C TYR A 486 13.73 21.35 1.34
N CYS A 487 14.92 21.17 1.93
CA CYS A 487 15.76 20.01 1.67
C CYS A 487 15.08 18.71 2.15
N ASN A 488 14.50 18.72 3.36
CA ASN A 488 13.73 17.61 3.91
C ASN A 488 12.52 17.26 3.05
N HIS A 489 11.75 18.26 2.62
CA HIS A 489 10.58 18.04 1.79
C HIS A 489 10.92 17.47 0.41
N THR A 490 12.02 17.96 -0.18
CA THR A 490 12.53 17.46 -1.47
C THR A 490 13.06 16.03 -1.34
N ALA A 491 13.82 15.72 -0.30
CA ALA A 491 14.31 14.38 0.00
C ALA A 491 13.17 13.39 0.27
N PHE A 492 12.19 13.79 1.07
CA PHE A 492 10.98 13.01 1.33
C PHE A 492 10.24 12.66 0.04
N THR A 493 10.00 13.67 -0.80
CA THR A 493 9.30 13.48 -2.09
C THR A 493 10.10 12.60 -3.03
N LEU A 494 11.42 12.80 -3.10
CA LEU A 494 12.32 11.97 -3.90
C LEU A 494 12.25 10.50 -3.46
N LYS A 495 12.40 10.22 -2.16
CA LYS A 495 12.32 8.87 -1.62
C LYS A 495 10.97 8.22 -1.93
N GLN A 496 9.88 8.94 -1.69
CA GLN A 496 8.52 8.44 -1.96
C GLN A 496 8.32 8.13 -3.45
N LYS A 497 8.80 8.98 -4.36
CA LYS A 497 8.73 8.70 -5.80
C LYS A 497 9.63 7.54 -6.22
N LEU A 498 10.83 7.41 -5.67
CA LEU A 498 11.74 6.28 -5.98
C LEU A 498 11.08 4.93 -5.68
N VAL A 499 10.38 4.82 -4.54
CA VAL A 499 9.68 3.60 -4.15
C VAL A 499 8.36 3.46 -4.90
N ASN A 500 7.46 4.44 -4.81
CA ASN A 500 6.08 4.32 -5.28
C ASN A 500 5.92 4.52 -6.80
N THR A 501 6.79 5.29 -7.46
CA THR A 501 6.75 5.50 -8.92
C THR A 501 7.85 4.71 -9.62
N GLY A 502 9.07 4.78 -9.10
CA GLY A 502 10.24 4.09 -9.65
C GLY A 502 10.23 2.58 -9.39
N GLY A 503 9.46 2.12 -8.42
CA GLY A 503 9.35 0.70 -8.08
C GLY A 503 10.60 0.13 -7.42
N TYR A 504 11.41 0.97 -6.77
CA TYR A 504 12.58 0.50 -6.04
C TYR A 504 12.17 -0.37 -4.84
N THR A 505 12.70 -1.59 -4.78
CA THR A 505 12.36 -2.59 -3.77
C THR A 505 13.44 -2.77 -2.70
N GLY A 506 14.57 -2.07 -2.81
CA GLY A 506 15.63 -2.08 -1.78
C GLY A 506 15.29 -1.20 -0.59
N ARG A 507 16.16 -1.21 0.42
CA ARG A 507 16.10 -0.24 1.53
C ARG A 507 16.65 1.09 1.00
N VAL A 508 15.89 2.17 1.18
CA VAL A 508 16.31 3.49 0.70
C VAL A 508 15.89 4.57 1.68
N CYS A 509 16.83 5.45 1.98
CA CYS A 509 16.62 6.73 2.62
C CYS A 509 17.34 7.80 1.78
N VAL A 510 16.98 9.07 1.97
CA VAL A 510 17.69 10.19 1.35
C VAL A 510 18.12 11.11 2.48
N MET A 511 19.43 11.11 2.75
CA MET A 511 20.01 11.99 3.76
C MET A 511 20.06 13.42 3.24
N THR A 512 19.79 14.40 4.09
CA THR A 512 19.74 15.82 3.71
C THR A 512 20.93 16.57 4.27
N LYS A 513 21.55 17.41 3.44
CA LYS A 513 22.61 18.34 3.86
C LYS A 513 22.42 19.69 3.18
N VAL A 514 22.28 20.76 3.97
CA VAL A 514 22.23 22.12 3.46
C VAL A 514 23.62 22.75 3.51
N LEU A 515 24.05 23.35 2.41
CA LEU A 515 25.34 24.04 2.27
C LEU A 515 25.08 25.50 1.90
N CYS A 516 25.81 26.43 2.52
CA CYS A 516 25.69 27.86 2.24
C CYS A 516 27.00 28.43 1.66
N LEU A 517 26.92 29.19 0.56
CA LEU A 517 28.11 29.79 -0.08
C LEU A 517 28.65 31.04 0.64
N SER A 518 27.78 31.78 1.33
CA SER A 518 28.14 33.05 1.99
C SER A 518 28.80 32.87 3.36
N SER A 519 28.73 31.68 3.96
CA SER A 519 29.34 31.41 5.27
C SER A 519 30.86 31.60 5.22
N GLN A 520 31.34 32.68 5.83
CA GLN A 520 32.76 33.07 5.88
C GLN A 520 33.57 32.26 6.90
N ASN A 521 32.94 31.41 7.70
CA ASN A 521 33.61 30.73 8.79
C ASN A 521 33.83 29.24 8.50
N ASN A 522 35.10 28.84 8.52
CA ASN A 522 35.58 27.48 8.76
C ASN A 522 35.23 26.97 10.18
N ILE A 523 34.06 27.35 10.70
CA ILE A 523 33.52 26.75 11.91
C ILE A 523 32.63 25.64 11.39
N GLU A 524 32.97 24.41 11.76
CA GLU A 524 32.04 23.29 11.77
C GLU A 524 30.67 23.81 12.22
N THR A 525 29.72 23.96 11.31
CA THR A 525 28.31 24.14 11.68
C THR A 525 27.83 22.80 12.23
N ASN A 526 28.32 22.46 13.43
CA ASN A 526 27.74 21.52 14.36
C ASN A 526 26.59 22.17 15.16
N GLY A 527 26.08 23.33 14.74
CA GLY A 527 24.99 24.06 15.38
C GLY A 527 24.01 24.58 14.34
N GLY A 528 22.95 23.80 14.09
CA GLY A 528 21.89 24.12 13.13
C GLY A 528 20.99 22.91 12.85
N SER A 529 20.45 22.33 13.93
CA SER A 529 19.47 21.23 14.00
C SER A 529 19.75 19.98 13.14
N VAL A 530 20.64 19.13 13.63
CA VAL A 530 20.75 17.74 13.22
C VAL A 530 20.49 16.89 14.46
N SER A 531 19.28 16.37 14.61
CA SER A 531 19.14 15.01 15.15
C SER A 531 19.02 14.11 13.92
N PRO A 532 20.14 13.67 13.34
CA PRO A 532 20.08 12.86 12.12
C PRO A 532 19.56 11.53 12.61
N ILE A 533 18.40 11.12 12.11
CA ILE A 533 17.98 9.73 12.27
C ILE A 533 19.13 8.89 11.73
N ASN A 534 19.80 8.16 12.62
CA ASN A 534 21.02 7.45 12.26
C ASN A 534 20.62 6.12 11.62
N TYR A 535 20.46 6.11 10.30
CA TYR A 535 20.05 4.91 9.58
C TYR A 535 21.04 3.75 9.80
N PRO A 536 20.56 2.50 9.85
CA PRO A 536 21.44 1.33 9.87
C PRO A 536 22.29 1.22 8.61
N SER A 537 23.42 0.50 8.70
CA SER A 537 24.32 0.28 7.56
C SER A 537 23.67 -0.47 6.38
N SER A 538 22.55 -1.17 6.62
CA SER A 538 21.74 -1.84 5.59
C SER A 538 21.05 -0.87 4.60
N TYR A 539 21.04 0.43 4.90
CA TYR A 539 20.56 1.48 4.00
C TYR A 539 21.66 2.03 3.08
N ASN A 540 22.91 1.59 3.28
CA ASN A 540 24.02 1.96 2.40
C ASN A 540 23.99 1.10 1.13
N LEU A 541 24.26 1.72 -0.02
CA LEU A 541 24.36 1.02 -1.29
C LEU A 541 25.66 0.19 -1.32
N ALA A 542 25.59 -1.11 -1.08
CA ALA A 542 26.77 -1.95 -0.85
C ALA A 542 27.64 -2.13 -2.12
N ASN A 543 27.00 -2.12 -3.28
CA ASN A 543 27.66 -2.45 -4.55
C ASN A 543 27.10 -1.61 -5.71
N ILE A 544 27.79 -1.68 -6.86
CA ILE A 544 27.42 -0.97 -8.09
C ILE A 544 26.05 -1.43 -8.62
N GLN A 545 25.66 -2.69 -8.40
CA GLN A 545 24.36 -3.20 -8.84
C GLN A 545 23.21 -2.49 -8.11
N GLU A 546 23.29 -2.33 -6.79
CA GLU A 546 22.30 -1.59 -6.00
C GLU A 546 22.21 -0.11 -6.43
N MET A 547 23.35 0.50 -6.76
CA MET A 547 23.38 1.86 -7.32
C MET A 547 22.67 1.91 -8.68
N GLN A 548 22.93 0.94 -9.57
CA GLN A 548 22.28 0.86 -10.87
C GLN A 548 20.78 0.62 -10.74
N ASP A 549 20.35 -0.24 -9.83
CA ASP A 549 18.93 -0.51 -9.56
C ASP A 549 18.22 0.75 -9.05
N LEU A 550 18.85 1.50 -8.15
CA LEU A 550 18.34 2.79 -7.68
C LEU A 550 18.27 3.82 -8.82
N LEU A 551 19.30 3.88 -9.67
CA LEU A 551 19.34 4.79 -10.82
C LEU A 551 18.30 4.42 -11.89
N GLN A 552 18.01 3.13 -12.09
CA GLN A 552 16.92 2.70 -12.98
C GLN A 552 15.55 3.13 -12.43
N ALA A 553 15.34 3.03 -11.11
CA ALA A 553 14.13 3.58 -10.49
C ALA A 553 14.08 5.11 -10.66
N LEU A 554 15.21 5.80 -10.53
CA LEU A 554 15.31 7.25 -10.74
C LEU A 554 14.99 7.65 -12.19
N VAL A 555 15.44 6.87 -13.19
CA VAL A 555 15.07 7.07 -14.59
C VAL A 555 13.56 7.04 -14.75
N ILE A 556 12.87 6.07 -14.15
CA ILE A 556 11.42 6.00 -14.20
C ILE A 556 10.82 7.25 -13.54
N VAL A 557 11.30 7.67 -12.37
CA VAL A 557 10.81 8.87 -11.66
C VAL A 557 10.94 10.15 -12.50
N LEU A 558 12.05 10.31 -13.21
CA LEU A 558 12.33 11.53 -13.98
C LEU A 558 11.68 11.51 -15.38
N LEU A 559 11.60 10.34 -16.02
CA LEU A 559 11.17 10.21 -17.41
C LEU A 559 9.73 9.70 -17.57
N ASN A 560 8.98 9.48 -16.50
CA ASN A 560 7.59 9.03 -16.64
C ASN A 560 6.62 10.15 -17.08
N PHE A 561 5.59 9.74 -17.79
CA PHE A 561 4.38 10.53 -18.03
C PHE A 561 3.15 9.62 -18.08
N ARG A 562 1.98 10.17 -17.74
CA ARG A 562 0.72 9.42 -17.85
C ARG A 562 0.39 9.15 -19.32
N SER A 563 0.16 7.88 -19.64
CA SER A 563 -0.22 7.47 -20.98
C SER A 563 -1.65 7.89 -21.29
N PHE A 564 -1.90 8.42 -22.49
CA PHE A 564 -3.27 8.68 -22.98
C PHE A 564 -4.10 7.41 -23.19
N LEU A 565 -3.45 6.23 -23.22
CA LEU A 565 -4.15 4.94 -23.25
C LEU A 565 -4.79 4.60 -21.89
N SER A 566 -4.41 5.29 -20.82
CA SER A 566 -4.93 5.01 -19.47
C SER A 566 -6.45 5.15 -19.43
N ASP A 567 -6.99 6.18 -20.08
CA ASP A 567 -8.42 6.48 -20.08
C ASP A 567 -9.20 5.46 -20.91
N GLN A 568 -8.60 4.95 -22.00
CA GLN A 568 -9.18 3.89 -22.81
C GLN A 568 -9.19 2.54 -22.09
N LEU A 569 -8.18 2.28 -21.25
CA LEU A 569 -8.00 1.00 -20.55
C LEU A 569 -8.63 0.98 -19.16
N GLY A 570 -9.16 2.11 -18.68
CA GLY A 570 -9.74 2.25 -17.35
C GLY A 570 -8.75 2.00 -16.21
N CYS A 571 -7.44 2.07 -16.50
CA CYS A 571 -6.37 1.89 -15.52
C CYS A 571 -5.23 2.87 -15.79
N GLU A 572 -4.61 3.38 -14.73
CA GLU A 572 -3.52 4.35 -14.85
C GLU A 572 -2.22 3.65 -15.28
N ILE A 573 -1.68 4.06 -16.43
CA ILE A 573 -0.46 3.52 -17.01
C ILE A 573 0.52 4.66 -17.25
N LEU A 574 1.79 4.41 -16.94
CA LEU A 574 2.88 5.34 -17.21
C LEU A 574 3.67 4.90 -18.43
N ASN A 575 4.18 5.86 -19.20
CA ASN A 575 5.13 5.63 -20.29
C ASN A 575 6.44 6.36 -20.01
N LEU A 576 7.54 5.86 -20.58
CA LEU A 576 8.84 6.51 -20.52
C LEU A 576 9.08 7.46 -21.71
N LEU A 577 9.64 8.62 -21.39
CA LEU A 577 10.23 9.54 -22.36
C LEU A 577 11.51 8.96 -22.95
N THR A 578 11.87 9.40 -24.15
CA THR A 578 13.17 9.09 -24.75
C THR A 578 14.27 10.00 -24.20
N ALA A 579 15.53 9.61 -24.36
CA ALA A 579 16.66 10.45 -23.95
C ALA A 579 16.64 11.84 -24.64
N GLN A 580 16.25 11.93 -25.91
CA GLN A 580 16.13 13.21 -26.62
C GLN A 580 15.04 14.11 -26.03
N GLN A 581 13.89 13.53 -25.66
CA GLN A 581 12.79 14.28 -25.03
C GLN A 581 13.23 14.81 -23.65
N TYR A 582 13.93 13.99 -22.88
CA TYR A 582 14.49 14.39 -21.59
C TYR A 582 15.59 15.46 -21.71
N GLU A 583 16.47 15.37 -22.72
CA GLU A 583 17.46 16.41 -23.02
C GLU A 583 16.79 17.77 -23.30
N ILE A 584 15.61 17.79 -23.92
CA ILE A 584 14.82 19.03 -24.10
C ILE A 584 14.29 19.54 -22.75
N LEU A 585 13.74 18.67 -21.90
CA LEU A 585 13.18 19.03 -20.58
C LEU A 585 14.23 19.49 -19.56
N SER A 586 15.48 19.04 -19.71
CA SER A 586 16.60 19.42 -18.83
C SER A 586 17.18 20.81 -19.14
N LYS A 587 16.77 21.45 -20.24
CA LYS A 587 17.21 22.82 -20.56
C LYS A 587 16.67 23.83 -19.55
N SER A 588 17.47 24.86 -19.27
CA SER A 588 17.12 25.90 -18.31
C SER A 588 16.03 26.83 -18.86
N LEU A 589 14.86 26.82 -18.22
CA LEU A 589 13.75 27.73 -18.53
C LEU A 589 14.09 29.21 -18.25
N ARG A 590 15.02 29.49 -17.33
CA ARG A 590 15.43 30.87 -17.01
C ARG A 590 16.25 31.52 -18.12
N LYS A 591 16.96 30.71 -18.92
CA LYS A 591 17.76 31.19 -20.06
C LYS A 591 16.96 31.19 -21.35
N THR A 592 16.04 30.24 -21.49
CA THR A 592 15.30 30.00 -22.71
C THR A 592 13.82 30.28 -22.45
N ARG A 593 13.40 31.53 -22.68
CA ARG A 593 12.02 31.97 -22.45
C ARG A 593 11.03 31.44 -23.49
N GLU A 594 11.52 31.07 -24.66
CA GLU A 594 10.72 30.56 -25.77
C GLU A 594 11.25 29.19 -26.19
N LEU A 595 10.36 28.20 -26.30
CA LEU A 595 10.73 26.85 -26.69
C LEU A 595 9.83 26.37 -27.82
N PHE A 596 10.45 26.18 -28.99
CA PHE A 596 9.80 25.62 -30.16
C PHE A 596 10.13 24.13 -30.26
N VAL A 597 9.10 23.28 -30.22
CA VAL A 597 9.23 21.83 -30.31
C VAL A 597 8.75 21.37 -31.68
N HIS A 598 9.69 21.15 -32.60
CA HIS A 598 9.41 20.62 -33.93
C HIS A 598 9.63 19.11 -33.99
N GLY A 599 8.88 18.42 -34.85
CA GLY A 599 9.01 16.98 -35.04
C GLY A 599 7.87 16.37 -35.82
N LEU A 600 8.06 15.15 -36.32
CA LEU A 600 7.05 14.41 -37.08
C LEU A 600 5.83 14.06 -36.21
N PRO A 601 4.66 13.76 -36.82
CA PRO A 601 3.52 13.19 -36.10
C PRO A 601 3.94 11.96 -35.28
N GLY A 602 3.43 11.85 -34.04
CA GLY A 602 3.74 10.72 -33.15
C GLY A 602 5.08 10.80 -32.41
N SER A 603 5.88 11.86 -32.57
CA SER A 603 7.15 12.03 -31.84
C SER A 603 7.01 12.46 -30.37
N GLY A 604 5.78 12.58 -29.85
CA GLY A 604 5.51 12.98 -28.47
C GLY A 604 5.61 14.48 -28.18
N LYS A 605 5.54 15.36 -29.20
CA LYS A 605 5.61 16.83 -29.02
C LYS A 605 4.64 17.36 -27.97
N THR A 606 3.40 16.88 -28.00
CA THR A 606 2.34 17.26 -27.06
C THR A 606 2.73 16.93 -25.62
N ILE A 607 3.30 15.73 -25.39
CA ILE A 607 3.77 15.32 -24.06
C ILE A 607 4.89 16.23 -23.57
N ILE A 608 5.86 16.54 -24.42
CA ILE A 608 6.97 17.45 -24.09
C ILE A 608 6.40 18.82 -23.70
N ALA A 609 5.48 19.36 -24.51
CA ALA A 609 4.83 20.64 -24.23
C ALA A 609 4.11 20.63 -22.87
N MET A 610 3.31 19.60 -22.58
CA MET A 610 2.63 19.46 -21.28
C MET A 610 3.61 19.44 -20.11
N LYS A 611 4.69 18.66 -20.20
CA LYS A 611 5.74 18.61 -19.18
C LYS A 611 6.46 19.95 -18.98
N ILE A 612 6.70 20.70 -20.07
CA ILE A 612 7.28 22.05 -19.98
C ILE A 612 6.32 23.01 -19.29
N MET A 613 5.02 22.95 -19.60
CA MET A 613 4.01 23.80 -18.95
C MET A 613 3.94 23.53 -17.44
N GLU A 614 3.95 22.26 -17.02
CA GLU A 614 4.07 21.88 -15.61
C GLU A 614 5.34 22.46 -14.97
N LYS A 615 6.47 22.36 -15.68
CA LYS A 615 7.76 22.87 -15.20
C LYS A 615 7.76 24.40 -15.07
N ILE A 616 7.22 25.14 -16.04
CA ILE A 616 7.05 26.60 -16.01
C ILE A 616 6.22 27.02 -14.78
N ARG A 617 5.10 26.32 -14.54
CA ARG A 617 4.24 26.57 -13.38
C ARG A 617 5.01 26.48 -12.06
N ASN A 618 5.83 25.44 -11.94
CA ASN A 618 6.58 25.16 -10.72
C ASN A 618 7.79 26.10 -10.54
N THR A 619 8.45 26.49 -11.64
CA THR A 619 9.59 27.42 -11.65
C THR A 619 9.17 28.88 -11.39
N PHE A 620 8.06 29.33 -12.00
CA PHE A 620 7.65 30.74 -11.95
C PHE A 620 6.43 31.02 -11.05
N HIS A 621 5.88 29.98 -10.42
CA HIS A 621 4.70 30.06 -9.55
C HIS A 621 3.47 30.72 -10.20
N CYS A 622 3.32 30.55 -11.51
CA CYS A 622 2.21 31.11 -12.27
C CYS A 622 1.03 30.15 -12.36
N GLU A 623 -0.16 30.66 -12.68
CA GLU A 623 -1.33 29.85 -12.99
C GLU A 623 -1.32 29.35 -14.44
N THR A 624 -2.18 28.40 -14.76
CA THR A 624 -2.20 27.74 -16.09
C THR A 624 -2.60 28.71 -17.22
N ASP A 625 -3.46 29.68 -16.91
CA ASP A 625 -3.92 30.74 -17.81
C ASP A 625 -2.80 31.74 -18.20
N SER A 626 -1.74 31.81 -17.40
CA SER A 626 -0.58 32.67 -17.62
C SER A 626 0.45 32.06 -18.57
N ILE A 627 0.23 30.83 -19.05
CA ILE A 627 1.13 30.11 -19.94
C ILE A 627 0.56 30.10 -21.36
N LEU A 628 1.24 30.76 -22.29
CA LEU A 628 0.85 30.75 -23.70
C LEU A 628 1.29 29.45 -24.38
N TYR A 629 0.32 28.62 -24.75
CA TYR A 629 0.53 27.43 -25.58
C TYR A 629 -0.01 27.65 -27.00
N ILE A 630 0.87 27.51 -27.99
CA ILE A 630 0.53 27.64 -29.42
C ILE A 630 0.62 26.24 -30.05
N CYS A 631 -0.48 25.79 -30.66
CA CYS A 631 -0.56 24.51 -31.37
C CYS A 631 -1.05 24.68 -32.81
N GLU A 632 -0.76 23.68 -33.63
CA GLU A 632 -1.02 23.70 -35.08
C GLU A 632 -2.51 23.63 -35.42
N ASN A 633 -3.36 23.05 -34.56
CA ASN A 633 -4.77 22.83 -34.86
C ASN A 633 -5.69 22.98 -33.64
N GLN A 634 -6.98 23.16 -33.96
CA GLN A 634 -8.05 23.39 -33.02
C GLN A 634 -8.33 22.19 -32.07
N PRO A 635 -8.37 20.93 -32.54
CA PRO A 635 -8.56 19.77 -31.66
C PRO A 635 -7.46 19.60 -30.59
N LEU A 636 -6.19 19.86 -30.93
CA LEU A 636 -5.09 19.81 -29.94
C LEU A 636 -5.26 20.87 -28.86
N ARG A 637 -5.76 22.05 -29.21
CA ARG A 637 -6.07 23.12 -28.26
C ARG A 637 -7.13 22.67 -27.27
N ASP A 638 -8.20 22.07 -27.78
CA ASP A 638 -9.34 21.65 -26.97
C ASP A 638 -9.04 20.40 -26.13
N PHE A 639 -8.07 19.59 -26.56
CA PHE A 639 -7.56 18.46 -25.77
C PHE A 639 -6.68 18.88 -24.58
N ILE A 640 -5.95 19.99 -24.71
CA ILE A 640 -5.04 20.50 -23.66
C ILE A 640 -5.75 21.40 -22.66
N ARG A 641 -6.81 22.11 -23.09
CA ARG A 641 -7.72 22.86 -22.22
C ARG A 641 -8.47 21.92 -21.29
#